data_AF-A0AAW0V1N1-F1
#
_entry.id   AF-A0AAW0V1N1-F1
#
_cell.length_a   1.000
_cell.length_b   1.000
_cell.length_c   1.000
_cell.angle_alpha   90.00
_cell.angle_beta   90.00
_cell.angle_gamma   90.00
#
_symmetry.space_group_name_H-M   'P 1'
#
loop_
_entity.id
_entity.type
_entity.pdbx_description
1 polymer ?
#
loop_
_entity_poly.entity_id
_entity_poly.type
_entity_poly.pdbx_seq_one_letter_code
_entity_poly.pdbx_strand_id
1 'polypeptide(L)'
;MTKLQENAEPAEGDMVLQRLDQAKNSFVTGKPAEDSNSSMTTAGTSLPWRRNRKSTCSTSSGNVVVVQGAYKYYGSGKKKVMVLENLNMRVPQGAIYGLLGPSGCGKTTLLGCTSESAVPGHRVGYMPQELALYQEFTILETLHYFGRIHQMSSGHITRRTGFLITFLDLPNPARLISQLSGGQQRRVSLAAALLHEPELLILDEPTVGVDPLLRSSIWEHLLEVCNSGNTTIIITTHYIEEARQADKVGLMRGGRLLAETSPYSLIQHFGIPSLEDIFLKLCLENRSGEDELLHGKVNVAFEGETSGTKPLPGSLPEARGSLKILQEDVDPTTGHVMLRDSSENNILLSPWVRTSKYERVFSMDRFTALLIKNFIRLWRNKGFLLFSFLMPPLQTVLFCLTVGGTPYDLPMGIVNLDEGYHIPAILGDDFMFSQSYIRELNNRTITKKFYDSFDKGYAAVEDGSTWGLIYFSPNFTKGILAFYGSTKIPEVNGTDKEAAMIHIYMDNTNSQISATLGFALLSSLEKFLEDVIQDVEDITHFPIDTSKLALPIDFAKPVYGSADASFTEFMAPGVILTITYFMAVGLTALSFIIERKEGLLDRSWVSGVQSSEVMLAHLATQMLVMLVQISLILVFMFPVFQLPCKGSMVWVVLLSVLQGFCGMTFGLMTSALSNDENTAIMMALGIFYPLLLLSGIVWPIQGIPVALRYVSYVLPQTYACEAIRAILYKGWDITYATVYLGYLVTIAWLIIHLVIALIAIRVRK
;
A
#
# COMPACT_ATOMS: atom_id res chain seq x y z
N MET A 1 9.13 51.89 -7.25
CA MET A 1 8.01 52.35 -8.13
C MET A 1 7.73 51.18 -9.05
N THR A 2 6.59 50.50 -9.06
CA THR A 2 5.21 50.95 -8.82
C THR A 2 4.36 49.75 -8.37
N LYS A 3 3.37 50.03 -7.53
CA LYS A 3 2.36 49.15 -6.92
C LYS A 3 1.57 48.33 -7.95
N LEU A 4 1.15 47.12 -7.56
CA LEU A 4 -0.21 46.62 -7.78
C LEU A 4 -0.60 45.71 -6.59
N GLN A 5 -1.58 46.18 -5.82
CA GLN A 5 -2.34 45.42 -4.82
C GLN A 5 -3.49 44.72 -5.54
N GLU A 6 -3.78 43.47 -5.21
CA GLU A 6 -5.16 42.98 -5.27
C GLU A 6 -5.44 41.93 -4.18
N ASN A 7 -6.56 42.19 -3.50
CA ASN A 7 -7.25 41.55 -2.40
C ASN A 7 -7.24 40.01 -2.34
N ALA A 8 -6.94 39.49 -1.15
CA ALA A 8 -7.39 38.16 -0.71
C ALA A 8 -8.08 38.29 0.66
N GLU A 9 -9.33 37.82 0.75
CA GLU A 9 -10.08 37.67 2.00
C GLU A 9 -9.39 36.66 2.94
N PRO A 10 -9.34 36.89 4.27
CA PRO A 10 -8.85 35.88 5.19
C PRO A 10 -9.94 34.87 5.55
N ALA A 11 -9.56 33.60 5.45
CA ALA A 11 -10.34 32.42 5.82
C ALA A 11 -10.59 32.33 7.35
N GLU A 12 -11.61 31.57 7.73
CA GLU A 12 -12.22 31.32 9.06
C GLU A 12 -11.29 31.03 10.26
N GLY A 13 -9.96 31.00 10.10
CA GLY A 13 -9.00 30.76 11.19
C GLY A 13 -8.81 31.94 12.16
N ASP A 14 -8.94 33.20 11.69
CA ASP A 14 -8.68 34.39 12.51
C ASP A 14 -9.81 34.69 13.51
N MET A 15 -11.01 34.22 13.22
CA MET A 15 -12.19 34.44 14.07
C MET A 15 -12.14 33.63 15.37
N VAL A 16 -11.36 32.53 15.42
CA VAL A 16 -11.13 31.72 16.62
C VAL A 16 -10.07 32.35 17.52
N LEU A 17 -9.03 32.96 16.94
CA LEU A 17 -7.98 33.68 17.67
C LEU A 17 -8.53 34.95 18.35
N GLN A 18 -9.41 35.69 17.68
CA GLN A 18 -10.07 36.85 18.29
C GLN A 18 -10.97 36.50 19.48
N ARG A 19 -11.61 35.32 19.47
CA ARG A 19 -12.45 34.86 20.59
C ARG A 19 -11.63 34.41 21.81
N LEU A 20 -10.38 33.97 21.61
CA LEU A 20 -9.47 33.61 22.71
C LEU A 20 -8.82 34.84 23.35
N ASP A 21 -8.55 35.90 22.58
CA ASP A 21 -8.02 37.16 23.13
C ASP A 21 -9.09 37.97 23.88
N GLN A 22 -10.37 37.90 23.48
CA GLN A 22 -11.46 38.52 24.24
C GLN A 22 -11.71 37.84 25.60
N ALA A 23 -11.41 36.54 25.74
CA ALA A 23 -11.52 35.84 27.02
C ALA A 23 -10.41 36.24 28.02
N LYS A 24 -9.20 36.57 27.53
CA LYS A 24 -8.08 37.04 28.38
C LYS A 24 -8.30 38.40 29.02
N ASN A 25 -8.99 39.33 28.34
CA ASN A 25 -9.21 40.68 28.85
C ASN A 25 -10.37 40.82 29.86
N SER A 26 -11.14 39.76 30.10
CA SER A 26 -12.27 39.76 31.05
C SER A 26 -11.89 39.38 32.49
N PHE A 27 -10.63 38.97 32.75
CA PHE A 27 -10.19 38.48 34.05
C PHE A 27 -9.30 39.46 34.85
N VAL A 28 -9.10 40.69 34.36
CA VAL A 28 -8.21 41.69 34.97
C VAL A 28 -8.95 43.02 35.19
N THR A 29 -10.02 43.02 36.00
CA THR A 29 -10.51 44.25 36.65
C THR A 29 -11.21 43.94 37.98
N GLY A 30 -10.46 43.99 39.08
CA GLY A 30 -11.01 44.02 40.43
C GLY A 30 -10.11 44.89 41.30
N LYS A 31 -10.54 46.14 41.55
CA LYS A 31 -9.87 47.10 42.45
C LYS A 31 -9.98 46.65 43.92
N PRO A 32 -8.98 46.95 44.78
CA PRO A 32 -9.05 46.66 46.21
C PRO A 32 -9.74 47.80 46.99
N ALA A 33 -10.38 47.45 48.11
CA ALA A 33 -10.85 48.39 49.12
C ALA A 33 -9.89 48.37 50.32
N GLU A 34 -9.50 49.55 50.79
CA GLU A 34 -8.75 49.78 52.02
C GLU A 34 -9.63 49.51 53.24
N ASP A 35 -9.07 48.89 54.28
CA ASP A 35 -9.34 49.31 55.65
C ASP A 35 -8.26 48.83 56.64
N SER A 36 -8.18 49.59 57.72
CA SER A 36 -7.01 49.89 58.56
C SER A 36 -6.72 48.97 59.76
N ASN A 37 -5.46 49.03 60.22
CA ASN A 37 -4.93 48.85 61.58
C ASN A 37 -5.19 47.55 62.39
N SER A 38 -4.12 46.80 62.67
CA SER A 38 -3.61 46.57 64.03
C SER A 38 -2.32 45.72 64.04
N SER A 39 -1.58 45.87 65.13
CA SER A 39 -0.15 45.65 65.37
C SER A 39 0.33 44.21 65.61
N MET A 40 1.66 44.07 65.50
CA MET A 40 2.57 43.28 66.35
C MET A 40 3.12 41.90 65.88
N THR A 41 4.47 41.89 65.82
CA THR A 41 5.44 40.83 66.22
C THR A 41 5.76 39.63 65.31
N THR A 42 7.02 39.66 64.86
CA THR A 42 8.00 38.58 64.59
C THR A 42 7.70 37.18 65.14
N ALA A 43 7.78 36.16 64.25
CA ALA A 43 8.43 34.86 64.51
C ALA A 43 8.59 34.08 63.19
N GLY A 44 9.82 33.65 62.90
CA GLY A 44 10.09 32.66 61.86
C GLY A 44 9.63 31.28 62.31
N THR A 45 9.00 30.52 61.41
CA THR A 45 8.78 29.09 61.62
C THR A 45 8.62 28.36 60.28
N SER A 46 9.42 27.31 60.14
CA SER A 46 9.35 26.26 59.13
C SER A 46 7.96 25.63 59.05
N LEU A 47 7.48 25.38 57.84
CA LEU A 47 6.22 24.67 57.59
C LEU A 47 6.43 23.14 57.62
N PRO A 48 5.73 22.39 58.49
CA PRO A 48 5.79 20.94 58.57
C PRO A 48 4.55 20.31 57.94
N TRP A 49 4.69 19.54 56.85
CA TRP A 49 3.59 18.70 56.35
C TRP A 49 4.09 17.32 55.90
N ARG A 50 4.14 16.38 56.84
CA ARG A 50 4.01 14.95 56.56
C ARG A 50 3.26 14.30 57.72
N ARG A 51 1.93 14.43 57.71
CA ARG A 51 1.05 13.77 58.67
C ARG A 51 0.75 12.37 58.14
N ASN A 52 1.30 11.37 58.82
CA ASN A 52 0.93 9.95 58.69
C ASN A 52 -0.60 9.80 58.71
N ARG A 53 -1.20 9.37 57.59
CA ARG A 53 -2.51 8.72 57.60
C ARG A 53 -2.28 7.24 57.27
N LYS A 54 -2.51 6.39 58.28
CA LYS A 54 -2.80 4.98 58.10
C LYS A 54 -4.06 4.88 57.24
N SER A 55 -3.93 4.43 55.99
CA SER A 55 -5.07 4.05 55.16
C SER A 55 -5.59 2.69 55.67
N THR A 56 -6.66 2.72 56.44
CA THR A 56 -7.54 1.56 56.57
C THR A 56 -8.29 1.42 55.25
N CYS A 57 -7.73 0.64 54.33
CA CYS A 57 -8.39 0.26 53.09
C CYS A 57 -9.46 -0.79 53.44
N SER A 58 -10.73 -0.38 53.44
CA SER A 58 -11.87 -1.27 53.61
C SER A 58 -12.01 -2.17 52.38
N THR A 59 -11.93 -3.47 52.63
CA THR A 59 -12.10 -4.62 51.74
C THR A 59 -13.33 -4.52 50.83
N SER A 60 -13.08 -4.21 49.55
CA SER A 60 -13.79 -4.77 48.38
C SER A 60 -12.96 -4.55 47.10
N SER A 61 -11.68 -4.93 47.13
CA SER A 61 -10.73 -4.67 46.03
C SER A 61 -10.77 -5.77 44.96
N GLY A 62 -11.58 -5.57 43.92
CA GLY A 62 -11.47 -6.35 42.69
C GLY A 62 -10.19 -6.00 41.91
N ASN A 63 -9.55 -6.99 41.29
CA ASN A 63 -8.47 -6.75 40.34
C ASN A 63 -9.03 -6.33 38.97
N VAL A 64 -8.41 -5.34 38.31
CA VAL A 64 -8.82 -4.86 36.98
C VAL A 64 -8.15 -5.68 35.88
N VAL A 65 -6.85 -5.94 36.02
CA VAL A 65 -6.09 -6.78 35.09
C VAL A 65 -5.54 -7.99 35.84
N VAL A 66 -5.85 -9.18 35.34
CA VAL A 66 -5.33 -10.45 35.87
C VAL A 66 -4.73 -11.23 34.70
N VAL A 67 -3.43 -11.44 34.74
CA VAL A 67 -2.70 -12.31 33.81
C VAL A 67 -2.39 -13.59 34.57
N GLN A 68 -2.74 -14.74 34.00
CA GLN A 68 -2.48 -16.05 34.59
C GLN A 68 -1.78 -16.95 33.56
N GLY A 69 -0.66 -17.54 33.96
CA GLY A 69 0.08 -18.51 33.16
C GLY A 69 0.44 -18.03 31.76
N ALA A 70 0.86 -16.76 31.59
CA ALA A 70 1.12 -16.22 30.26
C ALA A 70 2.43 -16.78 29.66
N TYR A 71 2.33 -17.27 28.42
CA TYR A 71 3.44 -17.74 27.59
C TYR A 71 3.44 -16.99 26.24
N LYS A 72 4.60 -16.55 25.78
CA LYS A 72 4.75 -15.94 24.45
C LYS A 72 6.06 -16.38 23.81
N TYR A 73 5.98 -16.73 22.54
CA TYR A 73 7.11 -17.15 21.72
C TYR A 73 7.18 -16.27 20.46
N TYR A 74 8.38 -15.92 20.02
CA TYR A 74 8.63 -15.28 18.73
C TYR A 74 9.45 -16.20 17.82
N GLY A 75 9.24 -16.10 16.51
CA GLY A 75 9.88 -16.94 15.50
C GLY A 75 9.03 -18.16 15.10
N SER A 76 9.48 -18.88 14.06
CA SER A 76 8.79 -20.05 13.51
C SER A 76 9.69 -21.29 13.53
N GLY A 77 9.07 -22.46 13.68
CA GLY A 77 9.74 -23.76 13.70
C GLY A 77 10.80 -23.89 14.80
N LYS A 78 12.00 -24.32 14.43
CA LYS A 78 13.13 -24.56 15.37
C LYS A 78 13.77 -23.28 15.92
N LYS A 79 13.42 -22.09 15.42
CA LYS A 79 13.91 -20.78 15.90
C LYS A 79 12.92 -20.08 16.84
N LYS A 80 12.02 -20.82 17.50
CA LYS A 80 11.11 -20.25 18.49
C LYS A 80 11.91 -19.83 19.73
N VAL A 81 11.93 -18.53 20.01
CA VAL A 81 12.49 -17.96 21.22
C VAL A 81 11.35 -17.65 22.17
N MET A 82 11.45 -18.16 23.38
CA MET A 82 10.51 -17.90 24.45
C MET A 82 10.80 -16.53 25.07
N VAL A 83 9.78 -15.68 25.16
CA VAL A 83 9.89 -14.31 25.68
C VAL A 83 9.15 -14.13 27.00
N LEU A 84 8.01 -14.82 27.19
CA LEU A 84 7.28 -14.84 28.46
C LEU A 84 7.12 -16.28 28.95
N GLU A 85 7.32 -16.49 30.25
CA GLU A 85 7.26 -17.81 30.88
C GLU A 85 6.38 -17.82 32.12
N ASN A 86 5.25 -18.53 32.03
CA ASN A 86 4.31 -18.76 33.15
C ASN A 86 4.03 -17.50 33.98
N LEU A 87 3.85 -16.36 33.32
CA LEU A 87 3.80 -15.08 34.01
C LEU A 87 2.41 -14.87 34.61
N ASN A 88 2.37 -14.57 35.91
CA ASN A 88 1.16 -14.26 36.65
C ASN A 88 1.26 -12.82 37.17
N MET A 89 0.30 -11.96 36.83
CA MET A 89 0.28 -10.54 37.23
C MET A 89 -1.11 -10.14 37.70
N ARG A 90 -1.22 -9.42 38.82
CA ARG A 90 -2.51 -8.95 39.36
C ARG A 90 -2.46 -7.45 39.64
N VAL A 91 -3.19 -6.68 38.86
CA VAL A 91 -3.28 -5.22 39.01
C VAL A 91 -4.57 -4.85 39.76
N PRO A 92 -4.47 -4.29 40.98
CA PRO A 92 -5.64 -3.84 41.72
C PRO A 92 -6.28 -2.60 41.09
N GLN A 93 -7.58 -2.43 41.28
CA GLN A 93 -8.31 -1.24 40.80
C GLN A 93 -7.83 0.04 41.49
N GLY A 94 -7.71 1.12 40.73
CA GLY A 94 -7.40 2.45 41.25
C GLY A 94 -5.98 2.55 41.84
N ALA A 95 -5.05 1.75 41.33
CA ALA A 95 -3.65 1.72 41.75
C ALA A 95 -2.71 1.90 40.55
N ILE A 96 -1.52 2.43 40.83
CA ILE A 96 -0.41 2.48 39.88
C ILE A 96 0.44 1.22 40.04
N TYR A 97 0.56 0.45 38.95
CA TYR A 97 1.41 -0.73 38.85
C TYR A 97 2.66 -0.41 38.03
N GLY A 98 3.83 -0.43 38.66
CA GLY A 98 5.12 -0.22 38.02
C GLY A 98 5.77 -1.55 37.60
N LEU A 99 5.96 -1.77 36.30
CA LEU A 99 6.70 -2.91 35.78
C LEU A 99 8.16 -2.51 35.51
N LEU A 100 9.07 -2.98 36.36
CA LEU A 100 10.50 -2.68 36.32
C LEU A 100 11.28 -3.89 35.80
N GLY A 101 12.22 -3.66 34.89
CA GLY A 101 13.12 -4.71 34.40
C GLY A 101 14.09 -4.22 33.33
N PRO A 102 15.19 -4.95 33.05
CA PRO A 102 16.16 -4.56 32.04
C PRO A 102 15.57 -4.59 30.63
N SER A 103 16.27 -3.98 29.68
CA SER A 103 15.92 -4.06 28.25
C SER A 103 15.88 -5.52 27.80
N GLY A 104 14.88 -5.89 27.01
CA GLY A 104 14.73 -7.25 26.48
C GLY A 104 14.15 -8.29 27.45
N CYS A 105 13.73 -7.93 28.68
CA CYS A 105 13.11 -8.91 29.58
C CYS A 105 11.65 -9.27 29.27
N GLY A 106 11.03 -8.64 28.26
CA GLY A 106 9.65 -8.91 27.83
C GLY A 106 8.59 -7.92 28.32
N LYS A 107 8.98 -6.76 28.88
CA LYS A 107 8.02 -5.72 29.36
C LYS A 107 7.02 -5.27 28.29
N THR A 108 7.54 -4.79 27.16
CA THR A 108 6.73 -4.33 26.02
C THR A 108 5.90 -5.48 25.44
N THR A 109 6.43 -6.70 25.40
CA THR A 109 5.68 -7.90 25.00
C THR A 109 4.50 -8.18 25.93
N LEU A 110 4.71 -8.08 27.25
CA LEU A 110 3.65 -8.25 28.24
C LEU A 110 2.59 -7.16 28.07
N LEU A 111 3.00 -5.89 27.94
CA LEU A 111 2.08 -4.78 27.72
C LEU A 111 1.27 -4.95 26.43
N GLY A 112 1.90 -5.33 25.32
CA GLY A 112 1.24 -5.61 24.05
C GLY A 112 0.21 -6.73 24.18
N CYS A 113 0.56 -7.84 24.85
CA CYS A 113 -0.40 -8.92 25.10
C CYS A 113 -1.56 -8.46 25.99
N THR A 114 -1.29 -7.61 26.99
CA THR A 114 -2.34 -7.06 27.86
C THR A 114 -3.21 -6.03 27.14
N SER A 115 -2.67 -5.23 26.21
CA SER A 115 -3.46 -4.26 25.44
C SER A 115 -4.32 -4.93 24.37
N GLU A 116 -3.84 -6.02 23.76
CA GLU A 116 -4.61 -6.87 22.84
C GLU A 116 -5.71 -7.65 23.55
N SER A 117 -5.44 -8.13 24.77
CA SER A 117 -6.38 -8.94 25.57
C SER A 117 -7.32 -8.10 26.43
N ALA A 118 -6.93 -6.88 26.79
CA ALA A 118 -7.82 -5.90 27.39
C ALA A 118 -8.94 -5.60 26.40
N VAL A 119 -10.16 -5.43 26.90
CA VAL A 119 -11.31 -5.08 26.06
C VAL A 119 -10.98 -3.82 25.26
N PRO A 120 -10.83 -3.91 23.92
CA PRO A 120 -10.51 -2.75 23.10
C PRO A 120 -11.67 -1.75 23.16
N GLY A 121 -11.38 -0.44 23.20
CA GLY A 121 -12.43 0.59 23.20
C GLY A 121 -12.05 1.89 23.92
N HIS A 122 -13.05 2.71 24.17
CA HIS A 122 -12.90 4.03 24.80
C HIS A 122 -12.33 3.95 26.23
N ARG A 123 -12.42 2.81 26.91
CA ARG A 123 -12.04 2.70 28.33
C ARG A 123 -10.55 2.50 28.56
N VAL A 124 -9.78 2.20 27.51
CA VAL A 124 -8.34 1.95 27.61
C VAL A 124 -7.58 3.08 26.93
N GLY A 125 -6.62 3.67 27.64
CA GLY A 125 -5.60 4.55 27.07
C GLY A 125 -4.30 3.79 26.91
N TYR A 126 -3.71 3.84 25.72
CA TYR A 126 -2.46 3.14 25.44
C TYR A 126 -1.43 4.07 24.82
N MET A 127 -0.23 4.07 25.41
CA MET A 127 0.95 4.72 24.89
C MET A 127 2.03 3.67 24.59
N PRO A 128 2.28 3.36 23.31
CA PRO A 128 3.35 2.44 22.91
C PRO A 128 4.75 3.04 23.06
N GLN A 129 5.77 2.17 23.10
CA GLN A 129 7.18 2.58 23.18
C GLN A 129 7.63 3.34 21.93
N GLU A 130 7.31 2.80 20.74
CA GLU A 130 7.34 3.54 19.49
C GLU A 130 6.13 4.46 19.46
N LEU A 131 6.35 5.77 19.35
CA LEU A 131 5.34 6.77 19.69
C LEU A 131 4.05 6.69 18.87
N ALA A 132 4.06 6.00 17.72
CA ALA A 132 2.91 5.79 16.84
C ALA A 132 2.11 7.09 16.62
N LEU A 133 2.80 8.11 16.10
CA LEU A 133 2.25 9.42 15.74
C LEU A 133 2.44 9.66 14.23
N TYR A 134 1.43 10.26 13.61
CA TYR A 134 1.50 10.66 12.19
C TYR A 134 2.42 11.88 12.05
N GLN A 135 3.51 11.72 11.31
CA GLN A 135 4.56 12.74 11.17
C GLN A 135 4.07 13.97 10.39
N GLU A 136 3.07 13.79 9.53
CA GLU A 136 2.47 14.82 8.71
C GLU A 136 1.43 15.66 9.46
N PHE A 137 1.08 15.31 10.70
CA PHE A 137 0.03 15.99 11.47
C PHE A 137 0.59 17.13 12.30
N THR A 138 -0.26 18.09 12.67
CA THR A 138 0.03 19.03 13.76
C THR A 138 -0.33 18.41 15.11
N ILE A 139 0.15 19.02 16.21
CA ILE A 139 -0.21 18.60 17.57
C ILE A 139 -1.73 18.65 17.75
N LEU A 140 -2.38 19.73 17.30
CA LEU A 140 -3.83 19.91 17.41
C LEU A 140 -4.59 18.82 16.63
N GLU A 141 -4.20 18.55 15.39
CA GLU A 141 -4.84 17.52 14.57
C GLU A 141 -4.66 16.12 15.14
N THR A 142 -3.49 15.84 15.71
CA THR A 142 -3.19 14.57 16.36
C THR A 142 -4.13 14.34 17.54
N LEU A 143 -4.25 15.31 18.45
CA LEU A 143 -5.15 15.22 19.60
C LEU A 143 -6.62 15.16 19.15
N HIS A 144 -6.99 15.93 18.14
CA HIS A 144 -8.35 15.90 17.62
C HIS A 144 -8.70 14.57 16.94
N TYR A 145 -7.75 13.96 16.22
CA TYR A 145 -7.90 12.64 15.62
C TYR A 145 -8.09 11.55 16.68
N PHE A 146 -7.22 11.48 17.68
CA PHE A 146 -7.36 10.48 18.76
C PHE A 146 -8.64 10.71 19.56
N GLY A 147 -9.01 11.96 19.83
CA GLY A 147 -10.27 12.29 20.48
C GLY A 147 -11.50 11.78 19.70
N ARG A 148 -11.50 11.93 18.37
CA ARG A 148 -12.60 11.40 17.53
C ARG A 148 -12.60 9.88 17.42
N ILE A 149 -11.44 9.23 17.37
CA ILE A 149 -11.37 7.76 17.43
C ILE A 149 -11.99 7.23 18.73
N HIS A 150 -11.73 7.91 19.83
CA HIS A 150 -12.34 7.65 21.12
C HIS A 150 -13.76 8.23 21.24
N GLN A 151 -14.41 8.68 20.14
CA GLN A 151 -15.81 9.15 20.13
C GLN A 151 -16.11 10.31 21.09
N MET A 152 -15.12 11.15 21.38
CA MET A 152 -15.32 12.36 22.19
C MET A 152 -16.03 13.46 21.39
N SER A 153 -16.83 14.28 22.07
CA SER A 153 -17.42 15.47 21.45
C SER A 153 -16.35 16.52 21.14
N SER A 154 -16.48 17.23 20.02
CA SER A 154 -15.49 18.25 19.62
C SER A 154 -15.26 19.33 20.69
N GLY A 155 -16.28 19.71 21.46
CA GLY A 155 -16.12 20.65 22.58
C GLY A 155 -15.25 20.09 23.72
N HIS A 156 -15.44 18.82 24.09
CA HIS A 156 -14.58 18.15 25.08
C HIS A 156 -13.15 18.00 24.59
N ILE A 157 -12.96 17.63 23.32
CA ILE A 157 -11.63 17.51 22.71
C ILE A 157 -10.87 18.83 22.84
N THR A 158 -11.48 19.96 22.47
CA THR A 158 -10.82 21.28 22.55
C THR A 158 -10.47 21.67 23.98
N ARG A 159 -11.39 21.44 24.94
CA ARG A 159 -11.15 21.74 26.36
C ARG A 159 -9.99 20.92 26.92
N ARG A 160 -10.02 19.60 26.70
CA ARG A 160 -8.97 18.67 27.16
C ARG A 160 -7.63 18.96 26.47
N THR A 161 -7.65 19.27 25.18
CA THR A 161 -6.46 19.67 24.42
C THR A 161 -5.82 20.92 25.02
N GLY A 162 -6.59 21.94 25.38
CA GLY A 162 -6.08 23.14 26.04
C GLY A 162 -5.39 22.84 27.37
N PHE A 163 -6.02 22.00 28.22
CA PHE A 163 -5.42 21.55 29.47
C PHE A 163 -4.10 20.79 29.25
N LEU A 164 -4.09 19.81 28.34
CA LEU A 164 -2.91 18.98 28.09
C LEU A 164 -1.74 19.75 27.47
N ILE A 165 -2.02 20.74 26.62
CA ILE A 165 -0.99 21.61 26.06
C ILE A 165 -0.27 22.39 27.16
N THR A 166 -1.02 22.98 28.10
CA THR A 166 -0.44 23.72 29.23
C THR A 166 0.26 22.79 30.22
N PHE A 167 -0.37 21.67 30.57
CA PHE A 167 0.15 20.71 31.55
C PHE A 167 1.45 20.05 31.10
N LEU A 168 1.52 19.58 29.85
CA LEU A 168 2.69 18.89 29.32
C LEU A 168 3.72 19.84 28.69
N ASP A 169 3.51 21.16 28.81
CA ASP A 169 4.38 22.17 28.21
C ASP A 169 4.63 21.88 26.71
N LEU A 170 3.54 21.66 25.97
CA LEU A 170 3.63 21.37 24.53
C LEU A 170 3.95 22.66 23.76
N PRO A 171 4.79 22.59 22.71
CA PRO A 171 5.06 23.74 21.87
C PRO A 171 3.81 24.15 21.08
N ASN A 172 3.94 25.19 20.25
CA ASN A 172 2.83 25.73 19.45
C ASN A 172 1.96 24.60 18.84
N PRO A 173 0.64 24.54 19.14
CA PRO A 173 -0.23 23.46 18.67
C PRO A 173 -0.34 23.33 17.14
N ALA A 174 0.00 24.37 16.38
CA ALA A 174 0.05 24.35 14.92
C ALA A 174 1.34 23.73 14.34
N ARG A 175 2.32 23.38 15.19
CA ARG A 175 3.60 22.78 14.76
C ARG A 175 3.40 21.32 14.35
N LEU A 176 4.12 20.90 13.30
CA LEU A 176 4.10 19.52 12.79
C LEU A 176 4.84 18.55 13.72
N ILE A 177 4.36 17.32 13.82
CA ILE A 177 4.99 16.25 14.62
C ILE A 177 6.43 15.96 14.14
N SER A 178 6.66 15.97 12.83
CA SER A 178 8.00 15.78 12.23
C SER A 178 9.04 16.82 12.66
N GLN A 179 8.61 17.99 13.14
CA GLN A 179 9.49 19.09 13.57
C GLN A 179 9.76 19.11 15.08
N LEU A 180 9.22 18.14 15.82
CA LEU A 180 9.35 18.03 17.28
C LEU A 180 10.57 17.19 17.66
N SER A 181 11.18 17.51 18.81
CA SER A 181 12.20 16.63 19.40
C SER A 181 11.57 15.32 19.89
N GLY A 182 12.34 14.24 20.03
CA GLY A 182 11.82 12.96 20.51
C GLY A 182 11.11 13.06 21.88
N GLY A 183 11.63 13.90 22.79
CA GLY A 183 10.98 14.20 24.07
C GLY A 183 9.64 14.92 23.88
N GLN A 184 9.56 15.91 22.98
CA GLN A 184 8.30 16.59 22.64
C GLN A 184 7.28 15.63 22.02
N GLN A 185 7.70 14.78 21.08
CA GLN A 185 6.82 13.76 20.50
C GLN A 185 6.31 12.79 21.59
N ARG A 186 7.16 12.41 22.55
CA ARG A 186 6.75 11.56 23.67
C ARG A 186 5.68 12.21 24.54
N ARG A 187 5.83 13.50 24.83
CA ARG A 187 4.80 14.31 25.52
C ARG A 187 3.48 14.35 24.74
N VAL A 188 3.52 14.52 23.41
CA VAL A 188 2.30 14.48 22.57
C VAL A 188 1.66 13.09 22.58
N SER A 189 2.44 12.02 22.53
CA SER A 189 1.91 10.66 22.59
C SER A 189 1.23 10.36 23.94
N LEU A 190 1.83 10.83 25.04
CA LEU A 190 1.23 10.78 26.38
C LEU A 190 -0.07 11.60 26.45
N ALA A 191 -0.06 12.81 25.89
CA ALA A 191 -1.26 13.66 25.81
C ALA A 191 -2.41 12.93 25.11
N ALA A 192 -2.14 12.24 23.99
CA ALA A 192 -3.14 11.47 23.27
C ALA A 192 -3.69 10.28 24.08
N ALA A 193 -2.89 9.63 24.93
CA ALA A 193 -3.36 8.55 25.80
C ALA A 193 -4.19 9.05 27.00
N LEU A 194 -3.93 10.27 27.48
CA LEU A 194 -4.64 10.92 28.59
C LEU A 194 -5.89 11.71 28.14
N LEU A 195 -6.09 11.88 26.83
CA LEU A 195 -7.08 12.81 26.29
C LEU A 195 -8.51 12.48 26.71
N HIS A 196 -8.87 11.20 26.61
CA HIS A 196 -10.24 10.69 26.78
C HIS A 196 -10.55 10.17 28.18
N GLU A 197 -9.67 10.40 29.16
CA GLU A 197 -9.89 10.04 30.59
C GLU A 197 -10.26 8.55 30.77
N PRO A 198 -9.38 7.62 30.36
CA PRO A 198 -9.66 6.17 30.40
C PRO A 198 -9.75 5.61 31.82
N GLU A 199 -10.48 4.50 31.98
CA GLU A 199 -10.53 3.73 33.23
C GLU A 199 -9.25 2.90 33.45
N LEU A 200 -8.60 2.47 32.36
CA LEU A 200 -7.33 1.74 32.36
C LEU A 200 -6.32 2.46 31.48
N LEU A 201 -5.20 2.86 32.04
CA LEU A 201 -4.12 3.53 31.31
C LEU A 201 -2.88 2.63 31.28
N ILE A 202 -2.39 2.30 30.10
CA ILE A 202 -1.19 1.50 29.87
C ILE A 202 -0.14 2.38 29.20
N LEU A 203 0.96 2.65 29.91
CA LEU A 203 2.03 3.53 29.45
C LEU A 203 3.34 2.75 29.32
N ASP A 204 3.87 2.67 28.09
CA ASP A 204 5.19 2.11 27.87
C ASP A 204 6.27 3.19 27.93
N GLU A 205 7.05 3.22 29.00
CA GLU A 205 8.18 4.15 29.20
C GLU A 205 7.82 5.65 28.97
N PRO A 206 6.77 6.20 29.63
CA PRO A 206 6.20 7.52 29.27
C PRO A 206 7.12 8.73 29.51
N THR A 207 8.10 8.60 30.39
CA THR A 207 8.92 9.71 30.94
C THR A 207 10.35 9.75 30.40
N VAL A 208 10.70 8.83 29.49
CA VAL A 208 12.05 8.73 28.94
C VAL A 208 12.38 9.94 28.08
N GLY A 209 13.51 10.59 28.37
CA GLY A 209 13.91 11.81 27.66
C GLY A 209 13.07 13.04 28.00
N VAL A 210 12.26 12.99 29.06
CA VAL A 210 11.56 14.14 29.65
C VAL A 210 12.41 14.72 30.78
N ASP A 211 12.40 16.05 30.91
CA ASP A 211 13.08 16.79 31.98
C ASP A 211 12.62 16.33 33.38
N PRO A 212 13.50 16.27 34.40
CA PRO A 212 13.15 15.80 35.74
C PRO A 212 12.00 16.56 36.40
N LEU A 213 11.87 17.89 36.22
CA LEU A 213 10.79 18.66 36.83
C LEU A 213 9.44 18.29 36.23
N LEU A 214 9.39 18.18 34.90
CA LEU A 214 8.17 17.81 34.20
C LEU A 214 7.81 16.34 34.47
N ARG A 215 8.80 15.46 34.62
CA ARG A 215 8.57 14.07 35.04
C ARG A 215 7.87 13.99 36.39
N SER A 216 8.33 14.76 37.39
CA SER A 216 7.68 14.82 38.70
C SER A 216 6.24 15.33 38.58
N SER A 217 6.01 16.38 37.79
CA SER A 217 4.66 16.91 37.55
C SER A 217 3.73 15.90 36.84
N ILE A 218 4.25 15.15 35.86
CA ILE A 218 3.54 14.04 35.21
C ILE A 218 3.14 12.99 36.25
N TRP A 219 4.07 12.59 37.11
CA TRP A 219 3.81 11.58 38.12
C TRP A 219 2.77 12.02 39.16
N GLU A 220 2.88 13.26 39.65
CA GLU A 220 1.88 13.85 40.56
C GLU A 220 0.48 13.83 39.95
N HIS A 221 0.36 14.15 38.65
CA HIS A 221 -0.92 14.08 37.97
C HIS A 221 -1.43 12.64 37.79
N LEU A 222 -0.56 11.67 37.49
CA LEU A 222 -0.96 10.26 37.40
C LEU A 222 -1.47 9.75 38.76
N LEU A 223 -0.81 10.13 39.85
CA LEU A 223 -1.28 9.85 41.22
C LEU A 223 -2.63 10.52 41.50
N GLU A 224 -2.82 11.76 41.09
CA GLU A 224 -4.09 12.48 41.24
C GLU A 224 -5.22 11.77 40.48
N VAL A 225 -5.01 11.43 39.21
CA VAL A 225 -5.99 10.75 38.36
C VAL A 225 -6.32 9.34 38.89
N CYS A 226 -5.33 8.62 39.40
CA CYS A 226 -5.51 7.32 40.04
C CYS A 226 -6.39 7.43 41.31
N ASN A 227 -6.08 8.39 42.19
CA ASN A 227 -6.78 8.58 43.47
C ASN A 227 -8.18 9.19 43.32
N SER A 228 -8.37 10.13 42.40
CA SER A 228 -9.62 10.89 42.23
C SER A 228 -10.57 10.26 41.21
N GLY A 229 -10.03 9.68 40.14
CA GLY A 229 -10.78 9.16 38.99
C GLY A 229 -10.97 7.64 39.00
N ASN A 230 -10.46 6.94 40.02
CA ASN A 230 -10.45 5.46 40.11
C ASN A 230 -9.82 4.79 38.85
N THR A 231 -8.94 5.53 38.17
CA THR A 231 -8.23 5.07 36.98
C THR A 231 -7.13 4.11 37.42
N THR A 232 -7.03 2.97 36.75
CA THR A 232 -5.96 1.99 37.00
C THR A 232 -4.83 2.23 36.01
N ILE A 233 -3.59 2.30 36.49
CA ILE A 233 -2.46 2.71 35.64
C ILE A 233 -1.38 1.62 35.67
N ILE A 234 -0.95 1.16 34.50
CA ILE A 234 0.17 0.24 34.32
C ILE A 234 1.28 1.00 33.60
N ILE A 235 2.45 1.09 34.22
CA ILE A 235 3.60 1.83 33.69
C ILE A 235 4.80 0.91 33.62
N THR A 236 5.43 0.79 32.46
CA THR A 236 6.79 0.25 32.37
C THR A 236 7.79 1.38 32.52
N THR A 237 8.85 1.09 33.26
CA THR A 237 9.94 2.04 33.42
C THR A 237 11.24 1.27 33.60
N HIS A 238 12.33 1.88 33.17
CA HIS A 238 13.69 1.49 33.57
C HIS A 238 14.24 2.36 34.70
N TYR A 239 13.51 3.39 35.12
CA TYR A 239 13.87 4.25 36.25
C TYR A 239 13.32 3.67 37.56
N ILE A 240 14.22 3.20 38.42
CA ILE A 240 13.87 2.61 39.72
C ILE A 240 13.10 3.60 40.61
N GLU A 241 13.42 4.90 40.53
CA GLU A 241 12.73 5.94 41.30
C GLU A 241 11.27 6.16 40.89
N GLU A 242 10.89 5.83 39.66
CA GLU A 242 9.48 5.85 39.23
C GLU A 242 8.73 4.63 39.77
N ALA A 243 9.36 3.44 39.68
CA ALA A 243 8.80 2.22 40.26
C ALA A 243 8.62 2.35 41.78
N ARG A 244 9.54 3.03 42.49
CA ARG A 244 9.45 3.27 43.92
C ARG A 244 8.18 4.02 44.35
N GLN A 245 7.63 4.87 43.48
CA GLN A 245 6.45 5.68 43.76
C GLN A 245 5.14 4.98 43.40
N ALA A 246 5.20 3.80 42.77
CA ALA A 246 4.02 3.01 42.44
C ALA A 246 3.45 2.31 43.69
N ASP A 247 2.13 2.09 43.70
CA ASP A 247 1.45 1.35 44.78
C ASP A 247 1.90 -0.11 44.82
N LYS A 248 2.15 -0.68 43.63
CA LYS A 248 2.60 -2.06 43.44
C LYS A 248 3.65 -2.12 42.34
N VAL A 249 4.68 -2.94 42.54
CA VAL A 249 5.76 -3.13 41.56
C VAL A 249 5.92 -4.59 41.20
N GLY A 250 6.03 -4.86 39.90
CA GLY A 250 6.48 -6.13 39.34
C GLY A 250 7.94 -6.02 38.90
N LEU A 251 8.81 -6.83 39.49
CA LEU A 251 10.22 -6.92 39.11
C LEU A 251 10.38 -8.05 38.08
N MET A 252 10.80 -7.75 36.86
CA MET A 252 10.79 -8.71 35.75
C MET A 252 12.20 -8.96 35.18
N ARG A 253 12.53 -10.22 34.92
CA ARG A 253 13.77 -10.63 34.24
C ARG A 253 13.56 -11.94 33.48
N GLY A 254 14.11 -12.02 32.26
CA GLY A 254 14.08 -13.25 31.45
C GLY A 254 12.68 -13.80 31.19
N GLY A 255 11.67 -12.94 31.00
CA GLY A 255 10.30 -13.40 30.77
C GLY A 255 9.51 -13.82 32.01
N ARG A 256 10.09 -13.71 33.21
CA ARG A 256 9.49 -14.09 34.50
C ARG A 256 9.39 -12.90 35.46
N LEU A 257 8.40 -12.93 36.34
CA LEU A 257 8.31 -12.01 37.48
C LEU A 257 9.09 -12.59 38.66
N LEU A 258 10.07 -11.84 39.15
CA LEU A 258 10.91 -12.18 40.31
C LEU A 258 10.18 -11.88 41.62
N ALA A 259 9.44 -10.77 41.65
CA ALA A 259 8.65 -10.35 42.80
C ALA A 259 7.51 -9.45 42.34
N GLU A 260 6.39 -9.50 43.07
CA GLU A 260 5.21 -8.69 42.81
C GLU A 260 4.56 -8.27 44.14
N THR A 261 4.84 -7.05 44.61
CA THR A 261 4.25 -6.50 45.85
C THR A 261 4.49 -4.98 45.93
N SER A 262 4.12 -4.32 47.03
CA SER A 262 4.40 -2.89 47.22
C SER A 262 5.91 -2.64 47.39
N PRO A 263 6.46 -1.51 46.90
CA PRO A 263 7.87 -1.15 47.12
C PRO A 263 8.25 -1.12 48.61
N TYR A 264 7.34 -0.64 49.46
CA TYR A 264 7.55 -0.59 50.91
C TYR A 264 7.68 -1.99 51.52
N SER A 265 6.82 -2.93 51.12
CA SER A 265 6.88 -4.32 51.57
C SER A 265 8.17 -5.02 51.15
N LEU A 266 8.69 -4.75 49.93
CA LEU A 266 9.99 -5.28 49.50
C LEU A 266 11.13 -4.77 50.37
N ILE A 267 11.18 -3.46 50.60
CA ILE A 267 12.21 -2.82 51.43
C ILE A 267 12.20 -3.39 52.85
N GLN A 268 11.01 -3.55 53.43
CA GLN A 268 10.85 -4.11 54.77
C GLN A 268 11.23 -5.60 54.83
N HIS A 269 10.86 -6.38 53.81
CA HIS A 269 11.10 -7.82 53.78
C HIS A 269 12.58 -8.16 53.60
N PHE A 270 13.27 -7.48 52.70
CA PHE A 270 14.70 -7.72 52.43
C PHE A 270 15.63 -6.96 53.38
N GLY A 271 15.13 -5.96 54.12
CA GLY A 271 15.92 -5.13 55.04
C GLY A 271 16.93 -4.21 54.33
N ILE A 272 16.72 -3.94 53.04
CA ILE A 272 17.60 -3.15 52.18
C ILE A 272 16.90 -1.84 51.81
N PRO A 273 17.53 -0.66 52.02
CA PRO A 273 16.85 0.63 51.86
C PRO A 273 16.59 1.05 50.40
N SER A 274 17.33 0.48 49.44
CA SER A 274 17.23 0.80 48.02
C SER A 274 16.49 -0.31 47.26
N LEU A 275 15.49 0.07 46.46
CA LEU A 275 14.79 -0.85 45.55
C LEU A 275 15.74 -1.38 44.46
N GLU A 276 16.77 -0.60 44.10
CA GLU A 276 17.81 -1.01 43.14
C GLU A 276 18.62 -2.21 43.64
N ASP A 277 19.09 -2.14 44.89
CA ASP A 277 19.88 -3.19 45.51
C ASP A 277 19.07 -4.49 45.68
N ILE A 278 17.78 -4.36 46.01
CA ILE A 278 16.84 -5.49 46.08
C ILE A 278 16.68 -6.11 44.69
N PHE A 279 16.48 -5.29 43.67
CA PHE A 279 16.35 -5.77 42.29
C PHE A 279 17.62 -6.47 41.81
N LEU A 280 18.80 -5.92 42.13
CA LEU A 280 20.10 -6.52 41.84
C LEU A 280 20.28 -7.86 42.55
N LYS A 281 19.90 -7.94 43.85
CA LYS A 281 19.97 -9.19 44.62
C LYS A 281 19.09 -10.28 44.01
N LEU A 282 17.82 -9.99 43.73
CA LEU A 282 16.89 -10.93 43.08
C LEU A 282 17.39 -11.36 41.70
N CYS A 283 18.02 -10.44 40.97
CA CYS A 283 18.66 -10.70 39.69
C CYS A 283 19.84 -11.67 39.79
N LEU A 284 20.65 -11.59 40.85
CA LEU A 284 21.80 -12.47 41.10
C LEU A 284 21.35 -13.84 41.61
N GLU A 285 20.34 -13.88 42.48
CA GLU A 285 19.72 -15.12 42.99
C GLU A 285 19.09 -15.93 41.85
N ASN A 286 18.40 -15.26 40.91
CA ASN A 286 17.85 -15.94 39.74
C ASN A 286 18.94 -16.48 38.79
N ARG A 287 20.11 -15.83 38.74
CA ARG A 287 21.25 -16.27 37.92
C ARG A 287 21.98 -17.47 38.54
N SER A 288 22.05 -17.53 39.86
CA SER A 288 22.60 -18.69 40.60
C SER A 288 21.61 -19.86 40.61
N GLY A 289 20.30 -19.59 40.61
CA GLY A 289 19.26 -20.59 40.39
C GLY A 289 19.29 -21.21 38.99
N GLU A 290 19.77 -20.51 37.95
CA GLU A 290 20.00 -21.09 36.61
C GLU A 290 21.18 -22.10 36.58
N ASP A 291 22.18 -21.95 37.45
CA ASP A 291 23.24 -22.95 37.66
C ASP A 291 22.82 -24.08 38.62
N GLU A 292 21.87 -23.83 39.54
CA GLU A 292 21.27 -24.84 40.43
C GLU A 292 20.03 -25.56 39.86
N LEU A 293 19.56 -25.19 38.66
CA LEU A 293 18.36 -25.74 37.99
C LEU A 293 18.52 -27.18 37.45
N LEU A 294 19.49 -27.94 37.97
CA LEU A 294 19.41 -29.39 38.08
C LEU A 294 18.53 -29.86 39.26
N HIS A 295 18.13 -28.99 40.19
CA HIS A 295 17.16 -29.32 41.24
C HIS A 295 16.31 -28.13 41.72
N GLY A 296 14.99 -28.19 41.48
CA GLY A 296 13.97 -27.63 42.39
C GLY A 296 13.49 -26.19 42.16
N LYS A 297 12.20 -26.07 41.79
CA LYS A 297 11.45 -24.81 41.58
C LYS A 297 11.35 -23.91 42.82
N VAL A 298 11.45 -22.59 42.63
CA VAL A 298 10.90 -21.60 43.57
C VAL A 298 10.16 -20.50 42.80
N ASN A 299 8.84 -20.45 42.97
CA ASN A 299 8.02 -19.24 42.75
C ASN A 299 7.55 -18.79 44.13
N VAL A 300 7.90 -17.57 44.56
CA VAL A 300 7.44 -17.03 45.83
C VAL A 300 6.15 -16.23 45.59
N ALA A 301 5.01 -16.77 45.99
CA ALA A 301 3.74 -16.06 46.10
C ALA A 301 3.33 -16.00 47.57
N PHE A 302 2.93 -14.83 48.07
CA PHE A 302 2.53 -14.62 49.47
C PHE A 302 1.01 -14.35 49.56
N GLU A 303 0.29 -15.12 50.37
CA GLU A 303 -1.07 -14.84 50.87
C GLU A 303 -1.07 -14.76 52.41
N GLY A 304 -1.97 -13.95 53.00
CA GLY A 304 -1.86 -13.41 54.37
C GLY A 304 -2.72 -14.03 55.49
N GLU A 305 -2.19 -13.84 56.72
CA GLU A 305 -2.76 -13.73 58.09
C GLU A 305 -3.70 -14.79 58.73
N THR A 306 -3.33 -15.32 59.93
CA THR A 306 -3.86 -14.90 61.26
C THR A 306 -3.36 -15.75 62.47
N SER A 307 -2.94 -15.05 63.54
CA SER A 307 -3.08 -15.30 65.00
C SER A 307 -3.03 -16.72 65.66
N GLY A 308 -1.92 -17.01 66.35
CA GLY A 308 -1.85 -17.30 67.81
C GLY A 308 -2.42 -18.59 68.46
N THR A 309 -1.55 -19.53 68.86
CA THR A 309 -1.31 -20.06 70.26
C THR A 309 -0.44 -21.34 70.25
N LYS A 310 0.47 -21.50 71.23
CA LYS A 310 1.43 -22.63 71.42
C LYS A 310 0.81 -23.79 72.22
N PRO A 311 1.30 -25.05 72.11
CA PRO A 311 2.35 -25.55 73.04
C PRO A 311 3.42 -26.51 72.43
N LEU A 312 4.53 -26.70 73.16
CA LEU A 312 5.70 -27.58 72.88
C LEU A 312 5.47 -29.08 73.29
N PRO A 313 6.48 -29.97 73.38
CA PRO A 313 7.18 -30.71 72.30
C PRO A 313 7.17 -32.25 72.52
N GLY A 314 7.36 -33.08 71.48
CA GLY A 314 7.70 -34.51 71.70
C GLY A 314 7.55 -35.47 70.50
N SER A 315 8.71 -35.94 70.02
CA SER A 315 8.99 -37.24 69.35
C SER A 315 8.21 -37.69 68.10
N LEU A 316 8.94 -37.75 66.99
CA LEU A 316 8.76 -38.66 65.84
C LEU A 316 8.76 -40.14 66.29
N PRO A 317 8.05 -41.03 65.57
CA PRO A 317 8.74 -41.80 64.51
C PRO A 317 7.95 -41.95 63.20
N GLU A 318 8.74 -42.22 62.16
CA GLU A 318 8.40 -42.27 60.74
C GLU A 318 7.52 -43.46 60.29
N ALA A 319 6.88 -43.21 59.15
CA ALA A 319 6.63 -44.11 58.01
C ALA A 319 5.48 -45.14 58.07
N ARG A 320 4.42 -44.87 57.29
CA ARG A 320 4.16 -45.51 55.97
C ARG A 320 2.83 -45.00 55.38
N GLY A 321 2.91 -44.26 54.27
CA GLY A 321 1.75 -43.79 53.50
C GLY A 321 2.08 -43.75 52.01
N SER A 322 1.69 -44.82 51.33
CA SER A 322 1.63 -45.08 49.87
C SER A 322 1.87 -43.92 48.90
N LEU A 323 2.97 -44.04 48.16
CA LEU A 323 3.30 -43.35 46.91
C LEU A 323 2.38 -43.87 45.78
N LYS A 324 1.52 -43.02 45.20
CA LYS A 324 0.93 -43.26 43.88
C LYS A 324 1.77 -42.53 42.84
N ILE A 325 2.62 -43.27 42.15
CA ILE A 325 3.32 -42.83 40.94
C ILE A 325 2.26 -42.77 39.83
N LEU A 326 1.94 -41.56 39.36
CA LEU A 326 1.21 -41.40 38.09
C LEU A 326 2.27 -41.42 36.98
N GLN A 327 2.20 -42.47 36.19
CA GLN A 327 3.06 -42.75 35.04
C GLN A 327 2.62 -41.86 33.87
N GLU A 328 3.54 -41.07 33.32
CA GLU A 328 3.34 -40.30 32.08
C GLU A 328 3.48 -41.26 30.88
N ASP A 329 2.37 -41.61 30.25
CA ASP A 329 2.39 -42.31 28.96
C ASP A 329 2.42 -41.28 27.82
N VAL A 330 3.49 -41.31 27.04
CA VAL A 330 3.74 -40.44 25.88
C VAL A 330 3.32 -41.18 24.60
N ASP A 331 2.34 -40.62 23.88
CA ASP A 331 1.90 -41.13 22.57
C ASP A 331 2.85 -40.61 21.45
N PRO A 332 3.57 -41.47 20.71
CA PRO A 332 4.74 -41.05 19.93
C PRO A 332 4.45 -40.39 18.57
N THR A 333 3.21 -40.00 18.26
CA THR A 333 2.86 -39.47 16.92
C THR A 333 2.26 -38.07 16.86
N THR A 334 1.92 -37.40 17.97
CA THR A 334 1.24 -36.08 17.91
C THR A 334 1.73 -35.00 18.87
N GLY A 335 2.63 -35.29 19.82
CA GLY A 335 3.34 -34.25 20.60
C GLY A 335 2.45 -33.26 21.38
N HIS A 336 1.22 -33.62 21.71
CA HIS A 336 0.31 -32.81 22.53
C HIS A 336 0.23 -33.36 23.95
N VAL A 337 0.66 -32.55 24.93
CA VAL A 337 0.40 -32.79 26.36
C VAL A 337 -1.05 -32.41 26.65
N MET A 338 -1.90 -33.39 26.90
CA MET A 338 -3.27 -33.19 27.39
C MET A 338 -3.23 -32.98 28.90
N LEU A 339 -3.38 -31.74 29.36
CA LEU A 339 -3.94 -31.47 30.68
C LEU A 339 -5.45 -31.28 30.49
N ARG A 340 -6.20 -32.33 30.80
CA ARG A 340 -7.65 -32.29 30.87
C ARG A 340 -8.02 -32.05 32.32
N ASP A 341 -8.29 -30.79 32.66
CA ASP A 341 -9.26 -30.50 33.71
C ASP A 341 -10.27 -29.47 33.20
N SER A 342 -11.45 -29.59 33.77
CA SER A 342 -12.73 -29.20 33.23
C SER A 342 -12.98 -27.72 33.50
N SER A 343 -13.51 -27.01 32.50
CA SER A 343 -14.10 -25.67 32.56
C SER A 343 -13.13 -24.47 32.72
N GLU A 344 -13.25 -23.55 31.74
CA GLU A 344 -12.76 -22.15 31.72
C GLU A 344 -11.29 -21.89 31.33
N ASN A 345 -11.01 -21.96 30.02
CA ASN A 345 -9.96 -21.13 29.39
C ASN A 345 -10.42 -19.68 29.27
N ASN A 346 -10.65 -19.01 30.40
CA ASN A 346 -10.89 -17.58 30.43
C ASN A 346 -9.77 -16.93 31.24
N ILE A 347 -9.09 -15.95 30.63
CA ILE A 347 -8.60 -14.82 31.40
C ILE A 347 -9.82 -14.28 32.14
N LEU A 348 -9.97 -14.60 33.43
CA LEU A 348 -11.06 -14.12 34.27
C LEU A 348 -10.84 -12.63 34.52
N LEU A 349 -11.19 -11.84 33.52
CA LEU A 349 -11.47 -10.42 33.68
C LEU A 349 -12.70 -10.31 34.59
N SER A 350 -12.61 -9.43 35.59
CA SER A 350 -13.66 -9.20 36.58
C SER A 350 -15.01 -8.85 35.92
N PRO A 351 -16.14 -8.85 36.65
CA PRO A 351 -17.50 -8.63 36.11
C PRO A 351 -17.66 -7.35 35.24
N TRP A 352 -16.72 -6.42 35.34
CA TRP A 352 -16.55 -5.21 34.53
C TRP A 352 -16.43 -5.46 33.01
N VAL A 353 -16.02 -6.65 32.58
CA VAL A 353 -15.79 -6.98 31.15
C VAL A 353 -17.02 -7.54 30.43
N ARG A 354 -18.12 -7.85 31.14
CA ARG A 354 -19.31 -8.47 30.51
C ARG A 354 -20.12 -7.54 29.59
N THR A 355 -19.87 -6.23 29.56
CA THR A 355 -20.69 -5.29 28.78
C THR A 355 -20.20 -4.92 27.38
N SER A 356 -19.02 -5.37 26.93
CA SER A 356 -18.41 -4.83 25.68
C SER A 356 -18.76 -5.52 24.37
N LYS A 357 -19.68 -6.50 24.38
CA LYS A 357 -20.14 -7.13 23.12
C LYS A 357 -20.73 -6.13 22.12
N TYR A 358 -21.12 -4.93 22.57
CA TYR A 358 -21.70 -3.85 21.77
C TYR A 358 -20.68 -2.85 21.16
N GLU A 359 -19.40 -2.84 21.55
CA GLU A 359 -18.42 -1.88 21.01
C GLU A 359 -17.72 -2.35 19.71
N ARG A 360 -17.98 -3.58 19.25
CA ARG A 360 -17.46 -4.15 17.99
C ARG A 360 -18.38 -3.90 16.79
N VAL A 361 -19.12 -2.80 16.78
CA VAL A 361 -19.94 -2.40 15.63
C VAL A 361 -19.21 -1.29 14.88
N PHE A 362 -19.30 -1.31 13.54
CA PHE A 362 -18.77 -0.27 12.68
C PHE A 362 -19.30 1.10 13.12
N SER A 363 -18.42 2.07 13.38
CA SER A 363 -18.79 3.42 13.79
C SER A 363 -18.48 4.41 12.68
N MET A 364 -19.49 5.20 12.29
CA MET A 364 -19.32 6.26 11.29
C MET A 364 -18.38 7.37 11.78
N ASP A 365 -18.35 7.66 13.08
CA ASP A 365 -17.45 8.68 13.64
C ASP A 365 -15.98 8.23 13.57
N ARG A 366 -15.69 6.96 13.87
CA ARG A 366 -14.34 6.40 13.70
C ARG A 366 -13.95 6.34 12.23
N PHE A 367 -14.85 5.89 11.36
CA PHE A 367 -14.62 5.81 9.93
C PHE A 367 -14.33 7.18 9.31
N THR A 368 -15.12 8.20 9.66
CA THR A 368 -14.90 9.58 9.20
C THR A 368 -13.59 10.16 9.74
N ALA A 369 -13.22 9.86 11.00
CA ALA A 369 -11.91 10.24 11.53
C ALA A 369 -10.75 9.61 10.75
N LEU A 370 -10.86 8.33 10.38
CA LEU A 370 -9.87 7.63 9.55
C LEU A 370 -9.80 8.20 8.12
N LEU A 371 -10.94 8.55 7.53
CA LEU A 371 -11.01 9.19 6.21
C LEU A 371 -10.33 10.57 6.22
N ILE A 372 -10.70 11.43 7.17
CA ILE A 372 -10.09 12.76 7.33
C ILE A 372 -8.58 12.59 7.53
N LYS A 373 -8.17 11.62 8.34
CA LYS A 373 -6.76 11.33 8.57
C LYS A 373 -6.03 11.00 7.27
N ASN A 374 -6.54 10.02 6.50
CA ASN A 374 -5.95 9.63 5.23
C ASN A 374 -5.91 10.79 4.24
N PHE A 375 -6.95 11.62 4.20
CA PHE A 375 -7.01 12.81 3.34
C PHE A 375 -5.96 13.85 3.71
N ILE A 376 -5.77 14.15 5.00
CA ILE A 376 -4.73 15.09 5.46
C ILE A 376 -3.34 14.59 5.08
N ARG A 377 -3.05 13.29 5.27
CA ARG A 377 -1.76 12.69 4.87
C ARG A 377 -1.52 12.83 3.37
N LEU A 378 -2.54 12.50 2.57
CA LEU A 378 -2.48 12.59 1.11
C LEU A 378 -2.25 14.04 0.64
N TRP A 379 -2.99 15.00 1.19
CA TRP A 379 -2.93 16.40 0.77
C TRP A 379 -1.62 17.09 1.16
N ARG A 380 -1.07 16.75 2.32
CA ARG A 380 0.21 17.32 2.78
C ARG A 380 1.40 16.74 2.04
N ASN A 381 1.32 15.51 1.57
CA ASN A 381 2.33 14.93 0.70
C ASN A 381 2.13 15.33 -0.77
N LYS A 382 2.26 16.64 -1.04
CA LYS A 382 2.04 17.23 -2.37
C LYS A 382 2.97 16.64 -3.43
N GLY A 383 4.21 16.31 -3.07
CA GLY A 383 5.19 15.73 -3.99
C GLY A 383 4.75 14.36 -4.49
N PHE A 384 4.34 13.48 -3.57
CA PHE A 384 3.81 12.17 -3.92
C PHE A 384 2.50 12.26 -4.72
N LEU A 385 1.59 13.16 -4.34
CA LEU A 385 0.31 13.35 -5.03
C LEU A 385 0.53 13.86 -6.46
N LEU A 386 1.39 14.87 -6.65
CA LEU A 386 1.74 15.40 -7.96
C LEU A 386 2.38 14.32 -8.85
N PHE A 387 3.34 13.56 -8.30
CA PHE A 387 3.95 12.45 -9.01
C PHE A 387 2.91 11.40 -9.42
N SER A 388 2.01 11.03 -8.50
CA SER A 388 0.94 10.06 -8.76
C SER A 388 0.00 10.52 -9.88
N PHE A 389 -0.25 11.82 -10.02
CA PHE A 389 -1.09 12.35 -11.10
C PHE A 389 -0.35 12.57 -12.42
N LEU A 390 0.95 12.86 -12.39
CA LEU A 390 1.75 13.09 -13.59
C LEU A 390 2.18 11.79 -14.29
N MET A 391 2.42 10.72 -13.52
CA MET A 391 2.95 9.47 -14.05
C MET A 391 2.03 8.78 -15.09
N PRO A 392 0.70 8.66 -14.88
CA PRO A 392 -0.15 8.01 -15.87
C PRO A 392 -0.21 8.75 -17.22
N PRO A 393 -0.43 10.09 -17.27
CA PRO A 393 -0.33 10.85 -18.51
C PRO A 393 1.01 10.71 -19.21
N LEU A 394 2.11 10.80 -18.46
CA LEU A 394 3.46 10.62 -19.01
C LEU A 394 3.59 9.24 -19.70
N GLN A 395 3.12 8.17 -19.07
CA GLN A 395 3.14 6.83 -19.66
C GLN A 395 2.28 6.75 -20.92
N THR A 396 1.08 7.36 -20.91
CA THR A 396 0.19 7.37 -22.10
C THR A 396 0.78 8.16 -23.26
N VAL A 397 1.40 9.32 -22.98
CA VAL A 397 2.06 10.16 -23.99
C VAL A 397 3.24 9.42 -24.60
N LEU A 398 4.10 8.82 -23.77
CA LEU A 398 5.22 8.01 -24.26
C LEU A 398 4.74 6.84 -25.11
N PHE A 399 3.69 6.13 -24.68
CA PHE A 399 3.11 5.04 -25.47
C PHE A 399 2.61 5.52 -26.84
N CYS A 400 1.77 6.56 -26.88
CA CYS A 400 1.18 7.05 -28.14
C CYS A 400 2.23 7.65 -29.10
N LEU A 401 3.32 8.23 -28.59
CA LEU A 401 4.39 8.79 -29.42
C LEU A 401 5.37 7.73 -29.95
N THR A 402 5.52 6.60 -29.26
CA THR A 402 6.56 5.61 -29.59
C THR A 402 6.02 4.34 -30.24
N VAL A 403 4.75 3.99 -30.02
CA VAL A 403 4.17 2.73 -30.49
C VAL A 403 3.17 2.97 -31.61
N GLY A 404 3.36 2.24 -32.71
CA GLY A 404 2.37 2.07 -33.79
C GLY A 404 2.40 3.05 -34.94
N GLY A 405 3.38 3.96 -34.99
CA GLY A 405 3.68 4.75 -36.20
C GLY A 405 4.26 3.89 -37.32
N THR A 406 3.96 4.25 -38.57
CA THR A 406 4.55 3.61 -39.76
C THR A 406 6.04 3.96 -39.86
N PRO A 407 6.95 2.97 -39.98
CA PRO A 407 8.36 3.22 -40.26
C PRO A 407 8.57 4.12 -41.49
N TYR A 408 9.57 5.00 -41.40
CA TYR A 408 9.94 5.93 -42.46
C TYR A 408 11.46 5.91 -42.69
N ASP A 409 11.89 6.47 -43.81
CA ASP A 409 13.30 6.56 -44.22
C ASP A 409 14.04 5.20 -44.30
N LEU A 410 13.37 4.15 -44.77
CA LEU A 410 13.97 2.82 -44.91
C LEU A 410 14.74 2.70 -46.24
N PRO A 411 16.08 2.58 -46.23
CA PRO A 411 16.86 2.48 -47.45
C PRO A 411 16.59 1.17 -48.20
N MET A 412 16.16 1.26 -49.46
CA MET A 412 16.02 0.14 -50.39
C MET A 412 16.99 0.32 -51.55
N GLY A 413 17.77 -0.73 -51.82
CA GLY A 413 18.62 -0.83 -52.99
C GLY A 413 17.78 -1.00 -54.25
N ILE A 414 18.15 -0.31 -55.32
CA ILE A 414 17.50 -0.41 -56.63
C ILE A 414 18.59 -0.62 -57.66
N VAL A 415 18.51 -1.76 -58.36
CA VAL A 415 19.34 -2.07 -59.53
C VAL A 415 18.39 -2.13 -60.72
N ASN A 416 18.44 -1.08 -61.55
CA ASN A 416 17.65 -1.01 -62.78
C ASN A 416 18.55 -1.22 -63.98
N LEU A 417 18.52 -2.42 -64.57
CA LEU A 417 19.27 -2.73 -65.80
C LEU A 417 18.41 -2.68 -67.06
N ASP A 418 17.12 -2.35 -66.93
CA ASP A 418 16.18 -2.30 -68.05
C ASP A 418 16.72 -1.39 -69.17
N GLU A 419 16.78 -1.91 -70.39
CA GLU A 419 17.31 -1.18 -71.55
C GLU A 419 16.23 -0.35 -72.25
N GLY A 420 14.98 -0.41 -71.78
CA GLY A 420 13.84 0.31 -72.35
C GLY A 420 13.36 -0.28 -73.68
N TYR A 421 12.37 0.40 -74.27
CA TYR A 421 11.85 0.04 -75.58
C TYR A 421 11.51 1.29 -76.40
N HIS A 422 12.20 1.44 -77.54
CA HIS A 422 11.92 2.50 -78.50
C HIS A 422 10.68 2.18 -79.35
N ILE A 423 9.68 3.06 -79.33
CA ILE A 423 8.52 3.03 -80.24
C ILE A 423 8.58 4.27 -81.14
N PRO A 424 9.05 4.17 -82.40
CA PRO A 424 9.36 5.34 -83.25
C PRO A 424 8.19 6.26 -83.62
N ALA A 425 6.93 5.93 -83.28
CA ALA A 425 5.75 6.61 -83.80
C ALA A 425 4.87 7.34 -82.76
N ILE A 426 5.08 7.18 -81.44
CA ILE A 426 4.10 7.65 -80.42
C ILE A 426 4.74 8.32 -79.19
N LEU A 427 5.86 7.81 -78.66
CA LEU A 427 6.57 8.37 -77.50
C LEU A 427 8.01 8.65 -77.90
N GLY A 428 8.44 9.90 -77.87
CA GLY A 428 9.70 10.37 -78.45
C GLY A 428 11.00 9.91 -77.77
N ASP A 429 10.95 9.10 -76.72
CA ASP A 429 12.11 8.60 -75.95
C ASP A 429 11.96 7.09 -75.62
N ASP A 430 13.05 6.44 -75.17
CA ASP A 430 13.03 5.08 -74.60
C ASP A 430 12.05 4.99 -73.42
N PHE A 431 10.91 4.34 -73.63
CA PHE A 431 9.93 4.14 -72.56
C PHE A 431 10.37 2.96 -71.67
N MET A 432 10.30 3.14 -70.34
CA MET A 432 10.76 2.16 -69.35
C MET A 432 9.72 1.93 -68.26
N PHE A 433 9.06 0.77 -68.25
CA PHE A 433 8.11 0.41 -67.20
C PHE A 433 8.77 0.32 -65.82
N SER A 434 10.04 -0.05 -65.75
CA SER A 434 10.82 -0.06 -64.51
C SER A 434 10.86 1.31 -63.83
N GLN A 435 11.01 2.39 -64.59
CA GLN A 435 11.01 3.76 -64.04
C GLN A 435 9.65 4.19 -63.51
N SER A 436 8.56 3.74 -64.15
CA SER A 436 7.20 4.02 -63.67
C SER A 436 6.96 3.36 -62.31
N TYR A 437 7.31 2.08 -62.14
CA TYR A 437 7.20 1.43 -60.82
C TYR A 437 8.10 2.08 -59.77
N ILE A 438 9.35 2.42 -60.12
CA ILE A 438 10.26 3.14 -59.21
C ILE A 438 9.67 4.50 -58.80
N ARG A 439 8.94 5.19 -59.68
CA ARG A 439 8.27 6.46 -59.37
C ARG A 439 7.14 6.26 -58.36
N GLU A 440 6.35 5.20 -58.51
CA GLU A 440 5.21 4.86 -57.64
C GLU A 440 5.60 4.27 -56.28
N LEU A 441 6.87 3.97 -56.04
CA LEU A 441 7.37 3.58 -54.72
C LEU A 441 7.07 4.67 -53.67
N ASN A 442 6.52 4.26 -52.53
CA ASN A 442 6.18 5.15 -51.43
C ASN A 442 7.41 5.89 -50.85
N ASN A 443 7.60 7.15 -51.25
CA ASN A 443 8.72 8.00 -50.83
C ASN A 443 8.74 8.34 -49.33
N ARG A 444 7.65 8.14 -48.59
CA ARG A 444 7.62 8.37 -47.13
C ARG A 444 8.26 7.20 -46.37
N THR A 445 8.07 5.98 -46.86
CA THR A 445 8.57 4.76 -46.22
C THR A 445 9.92 4.34 -46.81
N ILE A 446 10.07 4.44 -48.13
CA ILE A 446 11.20 3.89 -48.88
C ILE A 446 12.14 5.02 -49.33
N THR A 447 13.40 4.95 -48.90
CA THR A 447 14.50 5.78 -49.38
C THR A 447 15.25 5.02 -50.48
N LYS A 448 15.24 5.56 -51.70
CA LYS A 448 15.78 4.90 -52.90
C LYS A 448 17.31 5.05 -52.96
N LYS A 449 18.05 3.94 -53.00
CA LYS A 449 19.51 3.92 -53.23
C LYS A 449 19.82 3.14 -54.50
N PHE A 450 20.39 3.80 -55.50
CA PHE A 450 20.67 3.17 -56.79
C PHE A 450 22.05 2.51 -56.82
N TYR A 451 22.14 1.35 -57.46
CA TYR A 451 23.37 0.59 -57.65
C TYR A 451 23.51 0.14 -59.11
N ASP A 452 24.75 0.12 -59.62
CA ASP A 452 25.02 -0.18 -61.04
C ASP A 452 24.95 -1.68 -61.38
N SER A 453 25.09 -2.56 -60.39
CA SER A 453 25.12 -4.00 -60.60
C SER A 453 24.42 -4.77 -59.48
N PHE A 454 23.92 -5.96 -59.83
CA PHE A 454 23.28 -6.87 -58.88
C PHE A 454 24.19 -7.16 -57.68
N ASP A 455 25.45 -7.51 -57.91
CA ASP A 455 26.38 -7.86 -56.83
C ASP A 455 26.62 -6.71 -55.84
N LYS A 456 26.73 -5.47 -56.33
CA LYS A 456 26.87 -4.28 -55.46
C LYS A 456 25.60 -4.02 -54.65
N GLY A 457 24.44 -4.14 -55.29
CA GLY A 457 23.15 -3.97 -54.62
C GLY A 457 22.87 -5.06 -53.60
N TYR A 458 23.24 -6.31 -53.90
CA TYR A 458 23.06 -7.45 -53.01
C TYR A 458 24.04 -7.39 -51.82
N ALA A 459 25.31 -7.04 -52.07
CA ALA A 459 26.29 -6.80 -51.01
C ALA A 459 25.85 -5.67 -50.05
N ALA A 460 25.14 -4.66 -50.56
CA ALA A 460 24.57 -3.59 -49.74
C ALA A 460 23.38 -4.03 -48.86
N VAL A 461 22.76 -5.17 -49.15
CA VAL A 461 21.81 -5.82 -48.23
C VAL A 461 22.57 -6.66 -47.22
N GLU A 462 23.60 -7.41 -47.65
CA GLU A 462 24.44 -8.22 -46.76
C GLU A 462 25.20 -7.41 -45.71
N ASP A 463 25.67 -6.21 -46.06
CA ASP A 463 26.38 -5.31 -45.15
C ASP A 463 25.45 -4.43 -44.29
N GLY A 464 24.13 -4.51 -44.50
CA GLY A 464 23.11 -3.77 -43.77
C GLY A 464 22.93 -2.31 -44.21
N SER A 465 23.52 -1.87 -45.33
CA SER A 465 23.34 -0.52 -45.89
C SER A 465 21.94 -0.25 -46.43
N THR A 466 21.20 -1.32 -46.76
CA THR A 466 19.82 -1.33 -47.27
C THR A 466 19.02 -2.48 -46.65
N TRP A 467 17.70 -2.30 -46.47
CA TRP A 467 16.78 -3.32 -45.93
C TRP A 467 16.31 -4.33 -46.99
N GLY A 468 16.64 -4.09 -48.25
CA GLY A 468 16.30 -4.98 -49.35
C GLY A 468 16.73 -4.38 -50.69
N LEU A 469 16.67 -5.21 -51.73
CA LEU A 469 17.07 -4.89 -53.09
C LEU A 469 15.93 -5.18 -54.06
N ILE A 470 15.59 -4.19 -54.88
CA ILE A 470 14.71 -4.32 -56.05
C ILE A 470 15.61 -4.44 -57.28
N TYR A 471 15.43 -5.51 -58.04
CA TYR A 471 16.19 -5.80 -59.26
C TYR A 471 15.26 -5.90 -60.47
N PHE A 472 15.57 -5.12 -61.51
CA PHE A 472 14.93 -5.19 -62.83
C PHE A 472 15.90 -5.76 -63.85
N SER A 473 15.44 -6.76 -64.61
CA SER A 473 16.21 -7.42 -65.67
C SER A 473 16.42 -6.51 -66.89
N PRO A 474 17.49 -6.70 -67.70
CA PRO A 474 17.74 -5.88 -68.90
C PRO A 474 16.61 -5.84 -69.93
N ASN A 475 15.80 -6.90 -70.01
CA ASN A 475 14.67 -6.99 -70.92
C ASN A 475 13.31 -6.82 -70.20
N PHE A 476 13.27 -6.12 -69.06
CA PHE A 476 12.05 -5.99 -68.25
C PHE A 476 10.89 -5.34 -69.01
N THR A 477 11.10 -4.19 -69.64
CA THR A 477 10.05 -3.50 -70.41
C THR A 477 9.57 -4.34 -71.59
N LYS A 478 10.48 -5.00 -72.32
CA LYS A 478 10.14 -5.93 -73.42
C LYS A 478 9.35 -7.13 -72.92
N GLY A 479 9.71 -7.68 -71.76
CA GLY A 479 9.01 -8.78 -71.11
C GLY A 479 7.57 -8.42 -70.73
N ILE A 480 7.34 -7.24 -70.15
CA ILE A 480 5.99 -6.74 -69.82
C ILE A 480 5.16 -6.56 -71.10
N LEU A 481 5.72 -5.95 -72.15
CA LEU A 481 5.02 -5.79 -73.43
C LEU A 481 4.70 -7.14 -74.09
N ALA A 482 5.61 -8.11 -74.02
CA ALA A 482 5.35 -9.47 -74.52
C ALA A 482 4.28 -10.20 -73.68
N PHE A 483 4.24 -9.94 -72.37
CA PHE A 483 3.30 -10.55 -71.44
C PHE A 483 1.86 -9.99 -71.58
N TYR A 484 1.71 -8.68 -71.78
CA TYR A 484 0.39 -8.01 -71.86
C TYR A 484 -0.05 -7.61 -73.28
N GLY A 485 0.85 -7.58 -74.26
CA GLY A 485 0.66 -6.85 -75.53
C GLY A 485 0.10 -7.60 -76.74
N SER A 486 -0.27 -8.90 -76.73
CA SER A 486 -0.98 -9.46 -77.90
C SER A 486 -1.79 -10.76 -77.69
N THR A 487 -2.96 -10.81 -78.33
CA THR A 487 -3.92 -11.92 -78.45
C THR A 487 -3.59 -12.97 -79.53
N LYS A 488 -2.35 -13.00 -80.03
CA LYS A 488 -1.84 -14.11 -80.86
C LYS A 488 -0.56 -14.64 -80.23
N ILE A 489 -0.69 -15.67 -79.39
CA ILE A 489 0.42 -16.28 -78.65
C ILE A 489 1.19 -17.25 -79.58
N PRO A 490 2.39 -16.95 -80.10
CA PRO A 490 3.44 -17.96 -80.16
C PRO A 490 3.85 -18.24 -78.71
N GLU A 491 4.18 -19.50 -78.38
CA GLU A 491 4.61 -19.90 -77.04
C GLU A 491 5.60 -18.88 -76.45
N VAL A 492 5.20 -18.21 -75.37
CA VAL A 492 6.08 -17.31 -74.63
C VAL A 492 7.22 -18.18 -74.10
N ASN A 493 8.44 -17.96 -74.60
CA ASN A 493 9.61 -18.68 -74.12
C ASN A 493 9.77 -18.41 -72.61
N GLY A 494 10.16 -19.43 -71.83
CA GLY A 494 10.31 -19.30 -70.37
C GLY A 494 11.21 -18.13 -69.94
N THR A 495 12.17 -17.75 -70.79
CA THR A 495 13.08 -16.61 -70.60
C THR A 495 12.39 -15.25 -70.59
N ASP A 496 11.31 -15.08 -71.37
CA ASP A 496 10.63 -13.78 -71.51
C ASP A 496 9.71 -13.52 -70.31
N LYS A 497 9.18 -14.60 -69.71
CA LYS A 497 8.37 -14.53 -68.50
C LYS A 497 9.20 -14.20 -67.27
N GLU A 498 10.41 -14.77 -67.16
CA GLU A 498 11.34 -14.41 -66.08
C GLU A 498 11.84 -12.97 -66.21
N ALA A 499 12.07 -12.50 -67.44
CA ALA A 499 12.49 -11.12 -67.69
C ALA A 499 11.44 -10.08 -67.24
N ALA A 500 10.14 -10.41 -67.29
CA ALA A 500 9.04 -9.52 -66.90
C ALA A 500 8.82 -9.43 -65.36
N MET A 501 9.56 -10.21 -64.55
CA MET A 501 9.37 -10.24 -63.10
C MET A 501 10.22 -9.17 -62.39
N ILE A 502 9.66 -8.56 -61.36
CA ILE A 502 10.41 -7.70 -60.43
C ILE A 502 10.97 -8.60 -59.34
N HIS A 503 12.29 -8.69 -59.23
CA HIS A 503 12.93 -9.50 -58.19
C HIS A 503 13.20 -8.66 -56.94
N ILE A 504 12.69 -9.11 -55.80
CA ILE A 504 12.85 -8.41 -54.52
C ILE A 504 13.58 -9.32 -53.54
N TYR A 505 14.72 -8.86 -53.03
CA TYR A 505 15.53 -9.56 -52.04
C TYR A 505 15.47 -8.77 -50.73
N MET A 506 14.75 -9.28 -49.74
CA MET A 506 14.51 -8.58 -48.47
C MET A 506 15.42 -9.11 -47.36
N ASP A 507 15.89 -8.20 -46.50
CA ASP A 507 16.34 -8.57 -45.16
C ASP A 507 15.11 -8.81 -44.28
N ASN A 508 14.98 -10.05 -43.77
CA ASN A 508 13.87 -10.49 -42.92
C ASN A 508 14.25 -10.60 -41.43
N THR A 509 15.43 -10.12 -41.02
CA THR A 509 15.87 -10.12 -39.61
C THR A 509 14.96 -9.27 -38.73
N ASN A 510 14.37 -8.20 -39.27
CA ASN A 510 13.36 -7.40 -38.61
C ASN A 510 11.98 -7.55 -39.28
N SER A 511 11.20 -8.52 -38.79
CA SER A 511 9.86 -8.86 -39.31
C SER A 511 8.90 -7.66 -39.48
N GLN A 512 8.99 -6.64 -38.62
CA GLN A 512 8.10 -5.47 -38.71
C GLN A 512 8.50 -4.56 -39.88
N ILE A 513 9.81 -4.35 -40.07
CA ILE A 513 10.33 -3.57 -41.20
C ILE A 513 10.04 -4.31 -42.51
N SER A 514 10.33 -5.60 -42.57
CA SER A 514 10.12 -6.40 -43.78
C SER A 514 8.64 -6.51 -44.15
N ALA A 515 7.74 -6.66 -43.17
CA ALA A 515 6.30 -6.63 -43.42
C ALA A 515 5.86 -5.26 -43.95
N THR A 516 6.31 -4.17 -43.32
CA THR A 516 5.98 -2.80 -43.75
C THR A 516 6.46 -2.54 -45.19
N LEU A 517 7.70 -2.91 -45.51
CA LEU A 517 8.26 -2.78 -46.84
C LEU A 517 7.51 -3.66 -47.85
N GLY A 518 7.18 -4.90 -47.48
CA GLY A 518 6.38 -5.80 -48.32
C GLY A 518 5.02 -5.22 -48.66
N PHE A 519 4.28 -4.69 -47.67
CA PHE A 519 3.01 -3.99 -47.90
C PHE A 519 3.20 -2.75 -48.77
N ALA A 520 4.22 -1.93 -48.52
CA ALA A 520 4.49 -0.73 -49.32
C ALA A 520 4.81 -1.06 -50.79
N LEU A 521 5.64 -2.09 -51.04
CA LEU A 521 5.99 -2.55 -52.39
C LEU A 521 4.77 -3.09 -53.14
N LEU A 522 3.90 -3.82 -52.46
CA LEU A 522 2.68 -4.40 -53.05
C LEU A 522 1.62 -3.32 -53.32
N SER A 523 1.42 -2.36 -52.41
CA SER A 523 0.55 -1.20 -52.66
C SER A 523 1.05 -0.31 -53.80
N SER A 524 2.37 -0.15 -53.95
CA SER A 524 2.94 0.56 -55.10
C SER A 524 2.79 -0.23 -56.41
N LEU A 525 2.72 -1.56 -56.36
CA LEU A 525 2.57 -2.40 -57.55
C LEU A 525 1.16 -2.28 -58.13
N GLU A 526 0.15 -2.22 -57.27
CA GLU A 526 -1.25 -2.01 -57.68
C GLU A 526 -1.41 -0.72 -58.49
N LYS A 527 -0.88 0.41 -57.97
CA LYS A 527 -0.89 1.70 -58.68
C LYS A 527 -0.12 1.67 -59.99
N PHE A 528 1.07 1.06 -59.98
CA PHE A 528 1.86 0.89 -61.20
C PHE A 528 1.13 0.09 -62.28
N LEU A 529 0.39 -0.97 -61.91
CA LEU A 529 -0.37 -1.75 -62.88
C LEU A 529 -1.53 -0.94 -63.48
N GLU A 530 -2.20 -0.08 -62.69
CA GLU A 530 -3.20 0.87 -63.21
C GLU A 530 -2.57 1.82 -64.24
N ASP A 531 -1.42 2.42 -63.92
CA ASP A 531 -0.66 3.31 -64.82
C ASP A 531 -0.22 2.58 -66.10
N VAL A 532 0.30 1.35 -65.98
CA VAL A 532 0.73 0.52 -67.12
C VAL A 532 -0.42 0.26 -68.08
N ILE A 533 -1.61 -0.06 -67.57
CA ILE A 533 -2.76 -0.33 -68.42
C ILE A 533 -3.15 0.95 -69.18
N GLN A 534 -3.22 2.09 -68.49
CA GLN A 534 -3.55 3.37 -69.10
C GLN A 534 -2.53 3.74 -70.19
N ASP A 535 -1.23 3.61 -69.90
CA ASP A 535 -0.16 3.89 -70.84
C ASP A 535 -0.23 2.96 -72.07
N VAL A 536 -0.50 1.65 -71.88
CA VAL A 536 -0.62 0.70 -73.00
C VAL A 536 -1.88 0.95 -73.83
N GLU A 537 -3.00 1.31 -73.23
CA GLU A 537 -4.22 1.71 -73.95
C GLU A 537 -3.97 2.95 -74.83
N ASP A 538 -3.30 3.95 -74.27
CA ASP A 538 -2.96 5.19 -74.97
C ASP A 538 -1.99 4.93 -76.14
N ILE A 539 -1.04 4.01 -75.98
CA ILE A 539 -0.05 3.63 -77.00
C ILE A 539 -0.65 2.74 -78.10
N THR A 540 -1.45 1.74 -77.73
CA THR A 540 -1.95 0.73 -78.67
C THR A 540 -3.27 1.13 -79.33
N HIS A 541 -3.93 2.19 -78.84
CA HIS A 541 -5.30 2.60 -79.20
C HIS A 541 -6.33 1.46 -79.11
N PHE A 542 -6.03 0.44 -78.31
CA PHE A 542 -6.88 -0.72 -78.11
C PHE A 542 -7.32 -0.75 -76.63
N PRO A 543 -8.63 -0.68 -76.34
CA PRO A 543 -9.10 -0.73 -74.96
C PRO A 543 -8.78 -2.11 -74.37
N ILE A 544 -8.01 -2.13 -73.30
CA ILE A 544 -7.72 -3.33 -72.53
C ILE A 544 -8.88 -3.50 -71.56
N ASP A 545 -9.46 -4.69 -71.54
CA ASP A 545 -10.53 -4.99 -70.60
C ASP A 545 -9.94 -5.05 -69.18
N THR A 546 -9.92 -3.91 -68.48
CA THR A 546 -9.39 -3.71 -67.12
C THR A 546 -9.97 -4.72 -66.12
N SER A 547 -11.18 -5.22 -66.39
CA SER A 547 -11.86 -6.26 -65.62
C SER A 547 -11.13 -7.62 -65.60
N LYS A 548 -10.24 -7.88 -66.56
CA LYS A 548 -9.45 -9.11 -66.68
C LYS A 548 -8.08 -9.03 -66.00
N LEU A 549 -7.61 -7.82 -65.66
CA LEU A 549 -6.31 -7.61 -65.02
C LEU A 549 -6.42 -7.31 -63.53
N ALA A 550 -7.56 -6.78 -63.07
CA ALA A 550 -7.83 -6.66 -61.65
C ALA A 550 -7.70 -8.04 -60.99
N LEU A 551 -6.96 -8.11 -59.87
CA LEU A 551 -7.01 -9.28 -59.01
C LEU A 551 -8.49 -9.52 -58.69
N PRO A 552 -9.02 -10.76 -58.81
CA PRO A 552 -10.44 -11.07 -58.58
C PRO A 552 -10.79 -11.05 -57.09
N ILE A 553 -10.32 -10.03 -56.37
CA ILE A 553 -10.46 -9.80 -54.94
C ILE A 553 -10.71 -8.29 -54.79
N ASP A 554 -11.98 -7.93 -54.56
CA ASP A 554 -12.36 -6.57 -54.19
C ASP A 554 -12.39 -6.47 -52.65
N PHE A 555 -11.41 -5.80 -52.07
CA PHE A 555 -11.41 -5.51 -50.65
C PHE A 555 -12.36 -4.34 -50.36
N ALA A 556 -13.64 -4.67 -50.14
CA ALA A 556 -14.64 -3.70 -49.72
C ALA A 556 -14.22 -2.99 -48.41
N LYS A 557 -14.77 -1.78 -48.20
CA LYS A 557 -14.51 -0.98 -46.98
C LYS A 557 -14.75 -1.82 -45.71
N PRO A 558 -13.84 -1.77 -44.72
CA PRO A 558 -13.93 -2.60 -43.54
C PRO A 558 -15.20 -2.28 -42.73
N VAL A 559 -15.86 -3.32 -42.23
CA VAL A 559 -17.08 -3.18 -41.40
C VAL A 559 -16.76 -2.47 -40.08
N TYR A 560 -15.59 -2.74 -39.50
CA TYR A 560 -15.09 -2.10 -38.28
C TYR A 560 -13.62 -1.71 -38.46
N GLY A 561 -13.21 -0.62 -37.79
CA GLY A 561 -11.88 -0.03 -37.97
C GLY A 561 -11.76 0.86 -39.21
N SER A 562 -10.58 1.45 -39.38
CA SER A 562 -10.13 2.13 -40.60
C SER A 562 -9.30 1.17 -41.46
N ALA A 563 -9.17 1.45 -42.76
CA ALA A 563 -8.31 0.67 -43.64
C ALA A 563 -6.82 0.78 -43.25
N ASP A 564 -6.42 1.95 -42.73
CA ASP A 564 -5.05 2.26 -42.30
C ASP A 564 -4.90 2.20 -40.77
N ALA A 565 -5.60 1.28 -40.10
CA ALA A 565 -5.60 1.21 -38.64
C ALA A 565 -4.18 1.01 -38.09
N SER A 566 -3.76 1.91 -37.20
CA SER A 566 -2.44 1.85 -36.58
C SER A 566 -2.34 0.75 -35.53
N PHE A 567 -1.13 0.25 -35.27
CA PHE A 567 -0.92 -0.70 -34.17
C PHE A 567 -1.20 -0.06 -32.80
N THR A 568 -1.09 1.28 -32.69
CA THR A 568 -1.48 2.07 -31.52
C THR A 568 -2.95 1.84 -31.19
N GLU A 569 -3.84 1.86 -32.20
CA GLU A 569 -5.26 1.64 -32.01
C GLU A 569 -5.56 0.26 -31.40
N PHE A 570 -4.82 -0.77 -31.80
CA PHE A 570 -5.00 -2.11 -31.26
C PHE A 570 -4.63 -2.22 -29.76
N MET A 571 -3.50 -1.62 -29.37
CA MET A 571 -2.93 -1.72 -28.02
C MET A 571 -3.53 -0.72 -27.02
N ALA A 572 -3.90 0.48 -27.49
CA ALA A 572 -4.36 1.61 -26.68
C ALA A 572 -5.40 1.26 -25.60
N PRO A 573 -6.49 0.53 -25.90
CA PRO A 573 -7.49 0.19 -24.89
C PRO A 573 -6.94 -0.67 -23.76
N GLY A 574 -6.05 -1.61 -24.09
CA GLY A 574 -5.42 -2.48 -23.11
C GLY A 574 -4.40 -1.74 -22.24
N VAL A 575 -3.67 -0.79 -22.82
CA VAL A 575 -2.72 0.08 -22.10
C VAL A 575 -3.44 0.97 -21.08
N ILE A 576 -4.59 1.55 -21.43
CA ILE A 576 -5.43 2.32 -20.48
C ILE A 576 -5.75 1.49 -19.22
N LEU A 577 -6.24 0.27 -19.43
CA LEU A 577 -6.60 -0.63 -18.32
C LEU A 577 -5.37 -1.08 -17.52
N THR A 578 -4.24 -1.29 -18.18
CA THR A 578 -3.00 -1.76 -17.53
C THR A 578 -2.41 -0.68 -16.64
N ILE A 579 -2.26 0.53 -17.16
CA ILE A 579 -1.76 1.68 -16.39
C ILE A 579 -2.67 1.91 -15.17
N THR A 580 -3.98 1.93 -15.40
CA THR A 580 -4.97 2.10 -14.33
C THR A 580 -4.88 1.01 -13.27
N TYR A 581 -4.80 -0.25 -13.67
CA TYR A 581 -4.72 -1.38 -12.74
C TYR A 581 -3.44 -1.33 -11.90
N PHE A 582 -2.26 -1.14 -12.52
CA PHE A 582 -1.00 -1.22 -11.78
C PHE A 582 -0.68 0.01 -10.94
N MET A 583 -1.17 1.19 -11.34
CA MET A 583 -1.13 2.37 -10.47
C MET A 583 -1.96 2.16 -9.21
N ALA A 584 -3.16 1.58 -9.34
CA ALA A 584 -3.97 1.19 -8.19
C ALA A 584 -3.23 0.19 -7.28
N VAL A 585 -2.66 -0.87 -7.83
CA VAL A 585 -1.94 -1.90 -7.06
C VAL A 585 -0.80 -1.29 -6.24
N GLY A 586 0.07 -0.51 -6.89
CA GLY A 586 1.26 0.05 -6.24
C GLY A 586 0.91 1.02 -5.11
N LEU A 587 0.00 1.97 -5.37
CA LEU A 587 -0.42 2.96 -4.38
C LEU A 587 -1.11 2.31 -3.17
N THR A 588 -1.99 1.34 -3.41
CA THR A 588 -2.71 0.65 -2.34
C THR A 588 -1.80 -0.21 -1.49
N ALA A 589 -0.93 -1.00 -2.12
CA ALA A 589 -0.03 -1.90 -1.42
C ALA A 589 0.93 -1.13 -0.51
N LEU A 590 1.57 -0.08 -1.02
CA LEU A 590 2.55 0.73 -0.27
C LEU A 590 1.91 1.46 0.91
N SER A 591 0.80 2.15 0.67
CA SER A 591 0.11 2.92 1.72
C SER A 591 -0.26 2.06 2.92
N PHE A 592 -0.72 0.83 2.69
CA PHE A 592 -1.13 -0.07 3.77
C PHE A 592 0.07 -0.66 4.53
N ILE A 593 1.18 -0.97 3.84
CA ILE A 593 2.39 -1.51 4.48
C ILE A 593 3.06 -0.46 5.35
N ILE A 594 3.14 0.79 4.88
CA ILE A 594 3.71 1.91 5.63
C ILE A 594 2.96 2.10 6.95
N GLU A 595 1.62 2.12 6.91
CA GLU A 595 0.82 2.28 8.13
C GLU A 595 1.02 1.13 9.13
N ARG A 596 1.24 -0.09 8.64
CA ARG A 596 1.55 -1.24 9.48
C ARG A 596 2.93 -1.15 10.11
N LYS A 597 3.94 -0.68 9.37
CA LYS A 597 5.33 -0.57 9.87
C LYS A 597 5.51 0.50 10.93
N GLU A 598 4.72 1.57 10.90
CA GLU A 598 4.80 2.68 11.85
C GLU A 598 4.15 2.40 13.23
N GLY A 599 3.65 1.17 13.47
CA GLY A 599 2.97 0.79 14.74
C GLY A 599 1.61 1.47 14.96
N LEU A 600 1.12 2.21 13.97
CA LEU A 600 -0.11 3.01 14.05
C LEU A 600 -1.37 2.15 14.07
N LEU A 601 -1.31 0.97 13.44
CA LEU A 601 -2.42 0.02 13.43
C LEU A 601 -2.70 -0.55 14.83
N ASP A 602 -1.65 -0.88 15.59
CA ASP A 602 -1.79 -1.46 16.93
C ASP A 602 -2.44 -0.46 17.88
N ARG A 603 -2.00 0.79 17.85
CA ARG A 603 -2.61 1.88 18.62
C ARG A 603 -4.08 2.11 18.25
N SER A 604 -4.41 2.00 16.97
CA SER A 604 -5.79 2.11 16.49
C SER A 604 -6.66 0.94 16.95
N TRP A 605 -6.13 -0.29 16.95
CA TRP A 605 -6.86 -1.47 17.40
C TRP A 605 -7.17 -1.43 18.90
N VAL A 606 -6.23 -0.99 19.74
CA VAL A 606 -6.48 -0.81 21.18
C VAL A 606 -7.59 0.22 21.44
N SER A 607 -7.66 1.25 20.58
CA SER A 607 -8.72 2.27 20.63
C SER A 607 -10.10 1.76 20.17
N GLY A 608 -10.20 0.48 19.77
CA GLY A 608 -11.45 -0.16 19.33
C GLY A 608 -11.76 0.01 17.84
N VAL A 609 -10.81 0.46 17.02
CA VAL A 609 -10.97 0.55 15.57
C VAL A 609 -10.91 -0.84 14.94
N GLN A 610 -11.84 -1.13 14.03
CA GLN A 610 -11.84 -2.40 13.31
C GLN A 610 -10.89 -2.40 12.11
N SER A 611 -10.29 -3.55 11.81
CA SER A 611 -9.45 -3.70 10.61
C SER A 611 -10.22 -3.39 9.31
N SER A 612 -11.51 -3.70 9.26
CA SER A 612 -12.39 -3.35 8.13
C SER A 612 -12.59 -1.84 7.97
N GLU A 613 -12.75 -1.09 9.07
CA GLU A 613 -12.87 0.38 9.06
C GLU A 613 -11.60 1.02 8.46
N VAL A 614 -10.41 0.54 8.86
CA VAL A 614 -9.12 1.01 8.34
C VAL A 614 -8.97 0.72 6.85
N MET A 615 -9.28 -0.51 6.42
CA MET A 615 -9.19 -0.92 5.02
C MET A 615 -10.14 -0.13 4.13
N LEU A 616 -11.40 0.05 4.57
CA LEU A 616 -12.40 0.80 3.81
C LEU A 616 -12.01 2.28 3.69
N ALA A 617 -11.45 2.87 4.76
CA ALA A 617 -11.00 4.26 4.73
C ALA A 617 -9.84 4.46 3.75
N HIS A 618 -8.90 3.50 3.69
CA HIS A 618 -7.83 3.50 2.70
C HIS A 618 -8.36 3.39 1.27
N LEU A 619 -9.20 2.39 1.00
CA LEU A 619 -9.82 2.19 -0.31
C LEU A 619 -10.59 3.43 -0.78
N ALA A 620 -11.37 4.06 0.10
CA ALA A 620 -12.13 5.26 -0.25
C ALA A 620 -11.24 6.44 -0.64
N THR A 621 -10.16 6.70 0.11
CA THR A 621 -9.23 7.78 -0.23
C THR A 621 -8.41 7.50 -1.49
N GLN A 622 -8.03 6.24 -1.72
CA GLN A 622 -7.30 5.85 -2.93
C GLN A 622 -8.19 5.84 -4.16
N MET A 623 -9.47 5.52 -4.02
CA MET A 623 -10.45 5.64 -5.10
C MET A 623 -10.52 7.08 -5.64
N LEU A 624 -10.45 8.09 -4.78
CA LEU A 624 -10.42 9.50 -5.23
C LEU A 624 -9.19 9.78 -6.11
N VAL A 625 -8.01 9.32 -5.69
CA VAL A 625 -6.76 9.45 -6.47
C VAL A 625 -6.89 8.73 -7.81
N MET A 626 -7.42 7.50 -7.80
CA MET A 626 -7.63 6.69 -8.99
C MET A 626 -8.58 7.35 -10.00
N LEU A 627 -9.67 7.97 -9.53
CA LEU A 627 -10.61 8.67 -10.41
C LEU A 627 -9.93 9.83 -11.16
N VAL A 628 -9.08 10.59 -10.47
CA VAL A 628 -8.28 11.65 -11.11
C VAL A 628 -7.31 11.04 -12.13
N GLN A 629 -6.57 9.99 -11.78
CA GLN A 629 -5.64 9.33 -12.71
C GLN A 629 -6.34 8.80 -13.96
N ILE A 630 -7.48 8.13 -13.81
CA ILE A 630 -8.28 7.62 -14.94
C ILE A 630 -8.75 8.78 -15.81
N SER A 631 -9.27 9.86 -15.21
CA SER A 631 -9.70 11.03 -15.97
C SER A 631 -8.55 11.63 -16.80
N LEU A 632 -7.35 11.72 -16.22
CA LEU A 632 -6.16 12.23 -16.92
C LEU A 632 -5.74 11.31 -18.08
N ILE A 633 -5.73 9.99 -17.87
CA ILE A 633 -5.45 9.01 -18.95
C ILE A 633 -6.44 9.19 -20.11
N LEU A 634 -7.74 9.29 -19.82
CA LEU A 634 -8.77 9.41 -20.84
C LEU A 634 -8.70 10.76 -21.58
N VAL A 635 -8.38 11.85 -20.90
CA VAL A 635 -8.20 13.18 -21.53
C VAL A 635 -7.04 13.19 -22.52
N PHE A 636 -5.94 12.50 -22.22
CA PHE A 636 -4.83 12.39 -23.16
C PHE A 636 -5.17 11.44 -24.33
N MET A 637 -5.79 10.29 -24.07
CA MET A 637 -6.07 9.31 -25.13
C MET A 637 -7.09 9.81 -26.16
N PHE A 638 -8.17 10.45 -25.72
CA PHE A 638 -9.28 10.82 -26.61
C PHE A 638 -9.12 12.24 -27.19
N PRO A 639 -9.19 13.33 -26.41
CA PRO A 639 -8.96 14.68 -26.94
C PRO A 639 -7.58 14.93 -27.56
N VAL A 640 -6.49 14.47 -26.94
CA VAL A 640 -5.11 14.84 -27.37
C VAL A 640 -4.63 13.96 -28.51
N PHE A 641 -4.72 12.63 -28.35
CA PHE A 641 -4.27 11.67 -29.37
C PHE A 641 -5.37 11.19 -30.33
N GLN A 642 -6.61 11.67 -30.18
CA GLN A 642 -7.71 11.43 -31.10
C GLN A 642 -8.03 9.94 -31.33
N LEU A 643 -7.92 9.12 -30.27
CA LEU A 643 -8.29 7.71 -30.36
C LEU A 643 -9.78 7.57 -30.73
N PRO A 644 -10.15 6.73 -31.73
CA PRO A 644 -11.54 6.59 -32.12
C PRO A 644 -12.39 5.95 -31.01
N CYS A 645 -13.52 6.58 -30.73
CA CYS A 645 -14.51 6.10 -29.76
C CYS A 645 -15.89 6.08 -30.43
N LYS A 646 -16.28 4.93 -30.99
CA LYS A 646 -17.60 4.74 -31.62
C LYS A 646 -18.70 4.45 -30.59
N GLY A 647 -18.35 3.85 -29.46
CA GLY A 647 -19.27 3.49 -28.39
C GLY A 647 -19.51 4.60 -27.37
N SER A 648 -20.28 4.28 -26.33
CA SER A 648 -20.52 5.22 -25.22
C SER A 648 -19.32 5.32 -24.29
N MET A 649 -18.85 6.54 -24.07
CA MET A 649 -17.77 6.86 -23.13
C MET A 649 -18.09 6.46 -21.69
N VAL A 650 -19.38 6.39 -21.33
CA VAL A 650 -19.81 5.99 -19.98
C VAL A 650 -19.36 4.56 -19.66
N TRP A 651 -19.49 3.64 -20.61
CA TRP A 651 -19.06 2.25 -20.42
C TRP A 651 -17.54 2.15 -20.30
N VAL A 652 -16.78 2.91 -21.10
CA VAL A 652 -15.32 2.99 -21.03
C VAL A 652 -14.85 3.47 -19.64
N VAL A 653 -15.46 4.54 -19.14
CA VAL A 653 -15.16 5.09 -17.80
C VAL A 653 -15.51 4.07 -16.72
N LEU A 654 -16.71 3.48 -16.75
CA LEU A 654 -17.14 2.50 -15.75
C LEU A 654 -16.22 1.27 -15.71
N LEU A 655 -15.80 0.75 -16.86
CA LEU A 655 -14.90 -0.39 -16.93
C LEU A 655 -13.49 -0.03 -16.42
N SER A 656 -13.00 1.16 -16.76
CA SER A 656 -11.71 1.66 -16.27
C SER A 656 -11.70 1.84 -14.76
N VAL A 657 -12.78 2.41 -14.18
CA VAL A 657 -12.95 2.55 -12.73
C VAL A 657 -13.04 1.19 -12.05
N LEU A 658 -13.83 0.28 -12.61
CA LEU A 658 -13.95 -1.08 -12.11
C LEU A 658 -12.60 -1.81 -12.11
N GLN A 659 -11.80 -1.61 -13.16
CA GLN A 659 -10.48 -2.21 -13.26
C GLN A 659 -9.47 -1.58 -12.30
N GLY A 660 -9.54 -0.26 -12.08
CA GLY A 660 -8.79 0.41 -11.03
C GLY A 660 -9.15 -0.13 -9.65
N PHE A 661 -10.43 -0.38 -9.38
CA PHE A 661 -10.88 -0.97 -8.12
C PHE A 661 -10.44 -2.44 -7.97
N CYS A 662 -10.46 -3.23 -9.05
CA CYS A 662 -9.85 -4.56 -9.06
C CYS A 662 -8.35 -4.48 -8.73
N GLY A 663 -7.61 -3.53 -9.31
CA GLY A 663 -6.21 -3.26 -8.98
C GLY A 663 -6.00 -2.90 -7.51
N MET A 664 -6.85 -2.06 -6.91
CA MET A 664 -6.74 -1.71 -5.49
C MET A 664 -6.96 -2.94 -4.58
N THR A 665 -7.96 -3.79 -4.88
CA THR A 665 -8.17 -5.03 -4.12
C THR A 665 -7.00 -6.02 -4.26
N PHE A 666 -6.37 -6.08 -5.44
CA PHE A 666 -5.15 -6.84 -5.63
C PHE A 666 -3.97 -6.23 -4.84
N GLY A 667 -3.85 -4.91 -4.79
CA GLY A 667 -2.90 -4.20 -3.94
C GLY A 667 -3.05 -4.55 -2.46
N LEU A 668 -4.28 -4.60 -1.94
CA LEU A 668 -4.56 -5.08 -0.58
C LEU A 668 -4.16 -6.54 -0.36
N MET A 669 -4.41 -7.41 -1.34
CA MET A 669 -3.95 -8.80 -1.28
C MET A 669 -2.42 -8.86 -1.22
N THR A 670 -1.72 -8.09 -2.05
CA THR A 670 -0.25 -8.07 -2.04
C THR A 670 0.32 -7.53 -0.73
N SER A 671 -0.29 -6.51 -0.10
CA SER A 671 0.14 -5.99 1.20
C SER A 671 -0.15 -6.94 2.37
N ALA A 672 -1.21 -7.74 2.24
CA ALA A 672 -1.53 -8.81 3.18
C ALA A 672 -0.57 -10.01 3.05
N LEU A 673 0.09 -10.20 1.91
CA LEU A 673 1.06 -11.28 1.67
C LEU A 673 2.52 -10.85 1.86
N SER A 674 2.83 -9.56 1.76
CA SER A 674 4.16 -9.02 2.01
C SER A 674 4.33 -8.56 3.45
N ASN A 675 5.57 -8.58 3.96
CA ASN A 675 5.93 -7.94 5.23
C ASN A 675 6.61 -6.59 5.00
N ASP A 676 7.36 -6.48 3.89
CA ASP A 676 8.13 -5.31 3.52
C ASP A 676 7.64 -4.66 2.23
N GLU A 677 7.93 -3.36 2.09
CA GLU A 677 7.63 -2.56 0.90
C GLU A 677 8.35 -3.13 -0.33
N ASN A 678 9.63 -3.45 -0.19
CA ASN A 678 10.45 -3.99 -1.29
C ASN A 678 9.90 -5.32 -1.83
N THR A 679 9.44 -6.22 -0.94
CA THR A 679 8.83 -7.48 -1.39
C THR A 679 7.49 -7.26 -2.07
N ALA A 680 6.70 -6.29 -1.61
CA ALA A 680 5.44 -5.93 -2.26
C ALA A 680 5.66 -5.35 -3.67
N ILE A 681 6.63 -4.44 -3.83
CA ILE A 681 7.00 -3.87 -5.12
C ILE A 681 7.49 -4.97 -6.08
N MET A 682 8.35 -5.88 -5.62
CA MET A 682 8.82 -7.00 -6.44
C MET A 682 7.69 -7.93 -6.86
N MET A 683 6.72 -8.21 -5.98
CA MET A 683 5.53 -8.98 -6.35
C MET A 683 4.68 -8.26 -7.40
N ALA A 684 4.44 -6.95 -7.24
CA ALA A 684 3.68 -6.17 -8.22
C ALA A 684 4.38 -6.14 -9.59
N LEU A 685 5.70 -5.93 -9.63
CA LEU A 685 6.50 -5.94 -10.85
C LEU A 685 6.59 -7.34 -11.49
N GLY A 686 6.70 -8.40 -10.68
CA GLY A 686 6.73 -9.77 -11.16
C GLY A 686 5.44 -10.20 -11.87
N ILE A 687 4.32 -9.58 -11.50
CA ILE A 687 3.00 -9.87 -12.07
C ILE A 687 2.67 -8.92 -13.24
N PHE A 688 3.33 -7.76 -13.32
CA PHE A 688 3.19 -6.78 -14.39
C PHE A 688 3.41 -7.36 -15.78
N TYR A 689 4.62 -7.86 -16.06
CA TYR A 689 4.95 -8.33 -17.40
C TYR A 689 4.12 -9.54 -17.86
N PRO A 690 3.87 -10.57 -17.03
CA PRO A 690 2.99 -11.66 -17.40
C PRO A 690 1.56 -11.19 -17.74
N LEU A 691 0.98 -10.28 -16.95
CA LEU A 691 -0.35 -9.74 -17.25
C LEU A 691 -0.33 -8.93 -18.56
N LEU A 692 0.69 -8.11 -18.80
CA LEU A 692 0.82 -7.33 -20.03
C LEU A 692 0.88 -8.23 -21.29
N LEU A 693 1.65 -9.32 -21.25
CA LEU A 693 1.89 -10.20 -22.40
C LEU A 693 0.73 -11.18 -22.64
N LEU A 694 0.15 -11.74 -21.58
CA LEU A 694 -0.83 -12.83 -21.69
C LEU A 694 -2.27 -12.33 -21.88
N SER A 695 -2.60 -11.09 -21.51
CA SER A 695 -3.99 -10.60 -21.51
C SER A 695 -4.50 -10.09 -22.86
N GLY A 696 -3.71 -10.22 -23.93
CA GLY A 696 -4.15 -9.81 -25.27
C GLY A 696 -4.01 -8.31 -25.54
N ILE A 697 -3.16 -7.61 -24.78
CA ILE A 697 -2.88 -6.18 -24.94
C ILE A 697 -1.88 -5.96 -26.08
N VAL A 698 -0.70 -6.60 -25.97
CA VAL A 698 0.40 -6.44 -26.92
C VAL A 698 0.17 -7.28 -28.16
N TRP A 699 -0.26 -8.52 -27.99
CA TRP A 699 -0.46 -9.48 -29.07
C TRP A 699 -1.82 -10.16 -28.96
N PRO A 700 -2.52 -10.47 -30.05
CA PRO A 700 -3.78 -11.20 -30.00
C PRO A 700 -3.64 -12.56 -29.30
N ILE A 701 -4.64 -12.93 -28.50
CA ILE A 701 -4.68 -14.18 -27.71
C ILE A 701 -4.60 -15.42 -28.62
N GLN A 702 -5.07 -15.30 -29.87
CA GLN A 702 -5.01 -16.32 -30.90
C GLN A 702 -3.57 -16.65 -31.33
N GLY A 703 -2.61 -15.73 -31.14
CA GLY A 703 -1.19 -15.97 -31.39
C GLY A 703 -0.46 -16.70 -30.25
N ILE A 704 -1.11 -16.88 -29.09
CA ILE A 704 -0.51 -17.53 -27.92
C ILE A 704 -0.65 -19.07 -28.06
N PRO A 705 0.38 -19.86 -27.68
CA PRO A 705 0.29 -21.32 -27.61
C PRO A 705 -0.92 -21.80 -26.82
N VAL A 706 -1.53 -22.91 -27.26
CA VAL A 706 -2.81 -23.41 -26.73
C VAL A 706 -2.79 -23.59 -25.20
N ALA A 707 -1.71 -24.13 -24.63
CA ALA A 707 -1.59 -24.33 -23.19
C ALA A 707 -1.63 -23.00 -22.40
N LEU A 708 -0.90 -21.99 -22.87
CA LEU A 708 -0.87 -20.66 -22.24
C LEU A 708 -2.15 -19.87 -22.46
N ARG A 709 -2.90 -20.18 -23.53
CA ARG A 709 -4.18 -19.53 -23.83
C ARG A 709 -5.21 -19.75 -22.71
N TYR A 710 -5.24 -20.94 -22.10
CA TYR A 710 -6.11 -21.20 -20.94
C TYR A 710 -5.74 -20.32 -19.74
N VAL A 711 -4.45 -20.08 -19.51
CA VAL A 711 -3.99 -19.17 -18.46
C VAL A 711 -4.46 -17.75 -18.76
N SER A 712 -4.31 -17.28 -20.00
CA SER A 712 -4.79 -15.96 -20.43
C SER A 712 -6.26 -15.74 -20.11
N TYR A 713 -7.14 -16.71 -20.37
CA TYR A 713 -8.59 -16.56 -20.08
C TYR A 713 -8.92 -16.45 -18.58
N VAL A 714 -8.05 -16.93 -17.70
CA VAL A 714 -8.27 -16.83 -16.26
C VAL A 714 -7.87 -15.43 -15.73
N LEU A 715 -6.99 -14.71 -16.42
CA LEU A 715 -6.45 -13.44 -15.91
C LEU A 715 -7.51 -12.33 -15.81
N PRO A 716 -7.42 -11.44 -14.80
CA PRO A 716 -8.40 -10.39 -14.54
C PRO A 716 -8.49 -9.34 -15.66
N GLN A 717 -7.44 -9.16 -16.46
CA GLN A 717 -7.40 -8.10 -17.48
C GLN A 717 -7.89 -8.55 -18.87
N THR A 718 -7.89 -9.84 -19.17
CA THR A 718 -8.08 -10.36 -20.54
C THR A 718 -9.43 -10.00 -21.13
N TYR A 719 -10.52 -10.38 -20.45
CA TYR A 719 -11.87 -10.06 -20.90
C TYR A 719 -12.18 -8.56 -20.80
N ALA A 720 -11.59 -7.85 -19.84
CA ALA A 720 -11.74 -6.40 -19.75
C ALA A 720 -11.11 -5.69 -20.97
N CYS A 721 -9.93 -6.14 -21.42
CA CYS A 721 -9.25 -5.63 -22.62
C CYS A 721 -10.06 -5.89 -23.90
N GLU A 722 -10.67 -7.07 -24.03
CA GLU A 722 -11.54 -7.37 -25.17
C GLU A 722 -12.82 -6.52 -25.15
N ALA A 723 -13.44 -6.35 -23.98
CA ALA A 723 -14.64 -5.54 -23.80
C ALA A 723 -14.39 -4.06 -24.14
N ILE A 724 -13.34 -3.44 -23.61
CA ILE A 724 -13.02 -2.04 -23.91
C ILE A 724 -12.71 -1.83 -25.39
N ARG A 725 -12.03 -2.79 -26.05
CA ARG A 725 -11.75 -2.74 -27.49
C ARG A 725 -13.04 -2.85 -28.31
N ALA A 726 -13.96 -3.73 -27.91
CA ALA A 726 -15.26 -3.87 -28.57
C ALA A 726 -16.12 -2.59 -28.41
N ILE A 727 -16.13 -1.98 -27.23
CA ILE A 727 -16.84 -0.70 -27.00
C ILE A 727 -16.27 0.40 -27.90
N LEU A 728 -14.94 0.57 -27.92
CA LEU A 728 -14.30 1.67 -28.64
C LEU A 728 -14.41 1.56 -30.16
N TYR A 729 -14.12 0.38 -30.72
CA TYR A 729 -14.00 0.22 -32.18
C TYR A 729 -15.25 -0.35 -32.85
N LYS A 730 -16.01 -1.19 -32.16
CA LYS A 730 -17.25 -1.77 -32.70
C LYS A 730 -18.51 -1.02 -32.28
N GLY A 731 -18.41 -0.15 -31.27
CA GLY A 731 -19.56 0.57 -30.72
C GLY A 731 -20.52 -0.32 -29.95
N TRP A 732 -20.07 -1.50 -29.51
CA TRP A 732 -20.90 -2.44 -28.78
C TRP A 732 -21.19 -1.93 -27.36
N ASP A 733 -22.42 -2.15 -26.91
CA ASP A 733 -22.88 -1.84 -25.56
C ASP A 733 -22.91 -3.11 -24.67
N ILE A 734 -23.43 -2.98 -23.45
CA ILE A 734 -23.51 -4.06 -22.47
C ILE A 734 -24.40 -5.24 -22.92
N THR A 735 -25.18 -5.10 -24.00
CA THR A 735 -26.04 -6.19 -24.49
C THR A 735 -25.24 -7.32 -25.13
N TYR A 736 -24.02 -7.03 -25.59
CA TYR A 736 -23.15 -8.02 -26.24
C TYR A 736 -22.38 -8.85 -25.22
N ALA A 737 -22.29 -10.16 -25.49
CA ALA A 737 -21.58 -11.14 -24.65
C ALA A 737 -20.16 -10.73 -24.29
N THR A 738 -19.39 -10.30 -25.29
CA THR A 738 -18.01 -9.84 -25.11
C THR A 738 -17.92 -8.69 -24.11
N VAL A 739 -18.88 -7.77 -24.11
CA VAL A 739 -18.84 -6.58 -23.26
C VAL A 739 -19.23 -6.94 -21.83
N TYR A 740 -20.38 -7.57 -21.59
CA TYR A 740 -20.80 -7.88 -20.21
C TYR A 740 -19.90 -8.92 -19.53
N LEU A 741 -19.28 -9.85 -20.28
CA LEU A 741 -18.30 -10.78 -19.72
C LEU A 741 -17.08 -10.05 -19.15
N GLY A 742 -16.63 -8.96 -19.79
CA GLY A 742 -15.56 -8.12 -19.26
C GLY A 742 -15.87 -7.55 -17.88
N TYR A 743 -17.08 -7.03 -17.66
CA TYR A 743 -17.50 -6.51 -16.37
C TYR A 743 -17.66 -7.62 -15.32
N LEU A 744 -18.32 -8.72 -15.69
CA LEU A 744 -18.59 -9.83 -14.78
C LEU A 744 -17.29 -10.46 -14.27
N VAL A 745 -16.35 -10.76 -15.17
CA VAL A 745 -15.05 -11.34 -14.80
C VAL A 745 -14.26 -10.40 -13.91
N THR A 746 -14.27 -9.09 -14.18
CA THR A 746 -13.58 -8.10 -13.34
C THR A 746 -14.20 -8.03 -11.93
N ILE A 747 -15.53 -8.06 -11.82
CA ILE A 747 -16.24 -8.11 -10.52
C ILE A 747 -15.92 -9.41 -9.78
N ALA A 748 -15.88 -10.55 -10.48
CA ALA A 748 -15.54 -11.83 -9.86
C ALA A 748 -14.13 -11.80 -9.25
N TRP A 749 -13.15 -11.28 -9.99
CA TRP A 749 -11.78 -11.14 -9.51
C TRP A 749 -11.63 -10.17 -8.35
N LEU A 750 -12.33 -9.03 -8.39
CA LEU A 750 -12.41 -8.08 -7.28
C LEU A 750 -12.86 -8.78 -5.99
N ILE A 751 -13.92 -9.60 -6.05
CA ILE A 751 -14.41 -10.36 -4.89
C ILE A 751 -13.36 -11.38 -4.43
N ILE A 752 -12.74 -12.12 -5.36
CA ILE A 752 -11.70 -13.10 -5.05
C ILE A 752 -10.52 -12.44 -4.34
N HIS A 753 -9.97 -11.35 -4.88
CA HIS A 753 -8.86 -10.62 -4.27
C HIS A 753 -9.21 -10.11 -2.87
N LEU A 754 -10.41 -9.55 -2.70
CA LEU A 754 -10.87 -9.06 -1.40
C LEU A 754 -11.00 -10.20 -0.37
N VAL A 755 -11.56 -11.35 -0.76
CA VAL A 755 -11.69 -12.53 0.11
C VAL A 755 -10.32 -13.05 0.51
N ILE A 756 -9.37 -13.17 -0.43
CA ILE A 756 -8.01 -13.61 -0.14
C ILE A 756 -7.32 -12.61 0.79
N ALA A 757 -7.44 -11.30 0.56
CA ALA A 757 -6.87 -10.27 1.42
C ALA A 757 -7.42 -10.37 2.85
N LEU A 758 -8.74 -10.54 3.02
CA LEU A 758 -9.38 -10.68 4.33
C LEU A 758 -8.94 -11.96 5.05
N ILE A 759 -8.81 -13.08 4.34
CA ILE A 759 -8.31 -14.34 4.90
C ILE A 759 -6.85 -14.18 5.32
N ALA A 760 -6.00 -13.61 4.46
CA ALA A 760 -4.58 -13.39 4.75
C ALA A 760 -4.37 -12.48 5.97
N ILE A 761 -5.16 -11.41 6.10
CA ILE A 761 -5.13 -10.53 7.27
C ILE A 761 -5.59 -11.26 8.54
N ARG A 762 -6.60 -12.14 8.45
CA ARG A 762 -7.08 -12.92 9.60
C ARG A 762 -6.10 -14.01 10.03
N VAL A 763 -5.46 -14.70 9.10
CA VAL A 763 -4.49 -15.78 9.40
C VAL A 763 -3.19 -15.24 9.99
N ARG A 764 -2.86 -13.98 9.70
CA ARG A 764 -1.68 -13.30 10.26
C ARG A 764 -1.87 -12.73 11.66
N LYS A 765 -3.11 -12.51 12.10
CA LYS A 765 -3.41 -12.20 13.51
C LYS A 765 -3.29 -13.47 14.33
#